data_AF-A0AAN6JET2-F1
#
_entry.id   AF-A0AAN6JET2-F1
#
_cell.length_a   1.000
_cell.length_b   1.000
_cell.length_c   1.000
_cell.angle_alpha   90.00
_cell.angle_beta   90.00
_cell.angle_gamma   90.00
#
_symmetry.space_group_name_H-M   'P 1'
#
loop_
_entity.id
_entity.type
_entity.pdbx_description
1 polymer ?
#
loop_
_entity_poly.entity_id
_entity_poly.type
_entity_poly.pdbx_seq_one_letter_code
_entity_poly.pdbx_strand_id
1 'polypeptide(L)'
;MATRGQSPLLARGPPSDHSGDTEEEDALLTGERTSKEHHSNSATSIVRSRRWKEIGLLVWALVATAAVVILAAVYQHAVSRNSDSRGSGVGDAGGGRPSGKRNLIFMVSDGMGPTSMEMTRNWLQYTEQSPWDAALVLDEYLIGQSRTRSTSSLVTDSAAGATAFSCGLKSYNGAISILPDHSPCGSVMEAAKRKGYTTGLVVTTRITDATPAVFASHARRREMEDGIALQMIGSAHPLGRMLDLMLGGGRCHFVPNGSDGSCRADDVDVRESAKEKGWSYISTREDFDKLGTNVELPLLGLFAAGDIPYEVDRRYQNATFPSIEEMARTALNALSAATKDSDQGFFVMIEGSRIDHAGHANDPAAQVHEVLAYDRTVAAVLDFIKDSETPTLMVSTSDHETGGLATARQLHQEYPRYLWYPSVLANVSHSGAYLSHAYHAHLSSLPSASSLSTALASSEGTRTYLISLISDNLGINDATDEELDTLLQHPALAAYVFADMVSRRAQTGWSTHGHSGADVNIYSSDHKAAERLIGNRENTDVGEFLRWYLDVEDEVEKVTRELNEYMKDGSADSSWLGTVPGEDERLDGQDHLDHYAGDHRRREEQRSGLDPETQQKAPLTTRAQQHVSMSASMNQPSDEETYNPRGRTPSRSRIPVAERRKIPVAERRKIPVAERRRIDVAERRKRPVAGRGEVPVPQLPEVPVTHQHQQSTAGCRSSPAMTYHHTLFTGFPQQRTSSGLLLAESGEEFSSGSTTPTSDGGGDARARYDALLAEQEELVDSGENVGRVEMARLHEAVLRARGELEGLSAVPTEAEGLAHEE
;
A
#
# COMPACT_ATOMS: atom_id res chain seq x y z
N MET A 1 27.30 54.47 35.04
CA MET A 1 27.08 55.93 34.93
C MET A 1 28.15 56.48 34.00
N ALA A 2 27.76 57.33 33.03
CA ALA A 2 28.60 58.07 32.06
C ALA A 2 29.31 57.19 30.99
N THR A 3 29.37 57.51 29.68
CA THR A 3 29.01 58.70 28.89
C THR A 3 29.03 58.34 27.38
N ARG A 4 28.01 58.83 26.64
CA ARG A 4 27.97 59.36 25.25
C ARG A 4 28.85 58.78 24.12
N GLY A 5 28.17 58.39 23.01
CA GLY A 5 28.25 59.16 21.76
C GLY A 5 28.59 58.42 20.45
N GLN A 6 27.67 58.53 19.48
CA GLN A 6 27.81 58.44 18.00
C GLN A 6 27.67 57.08 17.28
N SER A 7 26.87 57.10 16.20
CA SER A 7 26.51 56.00 15.29
C SER A 7 27.56 55.78 14.17
N PRO A 8 27.34 54.81 13.25
CA PRO A 8 28.19 53.64 13.01
C PRO A 8 29.29 53.87 11.97
N LEU A 9 30.45 53.21 12.13
CA LEU A 9 31.50 53.20 11.11
C LEU A 9 32.08 51.80 10.90
N LEU A 10 32.02 51.42 9.63
CA LEU A 10 32.86 50.46 8.93
C LEU A 10 34.34 50.59 9.34
N ALA A 11 34.98 49.47 9.67
CA ALA A 11 36.41 49.27 9.46
C ALA A 11 36.72 47.77 9.38
N ARG A 12 37.07 47.32 8.17
CA ARG A 12 37.72 46.05 7.87
C ARG A 12 39.15 46.06 8.43
N GLY A 13 39.56 44.98 9.10
CA GLY A 13 40.97 44.68 9.34
C GLY A 13 41.66 44.17 8.07
N PRO A 14 43.00 44.25 7.98
CA PRO A 14 43.74 44.13 6.71
C PRO A 14 43.88 42.67 6.23
N PRO A 15 43.92 42.44 4.90
CA PRO A 15 44.07 41.12 4.32
C PRO A 15 45.56 40.72 4.26
N SER A 16 45.84 39.46 4.57
CA SER A 16 47.07 38.80 4.14
C SER A 16 46.89 38.42 2.67
N ASP A 17 47.55 39.17 1.78
CA ASP A 17 47.66 38.90 0.35
C ASP A 17 48.54 37.67 0.08
N HIS A 18 48.02 36.76 -0.74
CA HIS A 18 48.58 36.28 -2.02
C HIS A 18 47.89 34.97 -2.40
N SER A 19 46.75 35.02 -3.10
CA SER A 19 46.58 35.15 -4.57
C SER A 19 46.81 33.83 -5.30
N GLY A 20 45.73 33.11 -5.59
CA GLY A 20 45.75 31.85 -6.34
C GLY A 20 44.42 31.45 -6.98
N ASP A 21 43.28 31.53 -6.26
CA ASP A 21 42.09 30.75 -6.69
C ASP A 21 40.83 31.56 -7.03
N THR A 22 40.91 32.89 -7.13
CA THR A 22 39.71 33.70 -7.48
C THR A 22 39.37 33.69 -8.97
N GLU A 23 40.21 33.13 -9.84
CA GLU A 23 39.90 32.96 -11.27
C GLU A 23 39.26 31.58 -11.59
N GLU A 24 39.33 30.60 -10.68
CA GLU A 24 38.65 29.29 -10.85
C GLU A 24 37.20 29.33 -10.35
N GLU A 25 36.89 30.15 -9.35
CA GLU A 25 35.51 30.28 -8.84
C GLU A 25 34.58 31.07 -9.77
N ASP A 26 35.09 32.05 -10.54
CA ASP A 26 34.28 32.82 -11.52
C ASP A 26 34.07 32.07 -12.85
N ALA A 27 34.98 31.16 -13.23
CA ALA A 27 34.85 30.33 -14.43
C ALA A 27 33.81 29.20 -14.27
N LEU A 28 33.59 28.74 -13.02
CA LEU A 28 32.59 27.73 -12.67
C LEU A 28 31.15 28.28 -12.65
N LEU A 29 30.97 29.59 -12.52
CA LEU A 29 29.65 30.24 -12.49
C LEU A 29 29.20 30.81 -13.84
N THR A 30 30.10 31.00 -14.81
CA THR A 30 29.79 31.66 -16.09
C THR A 30 30.06 30.81 -17.34
N GLY A 31 30.82 29.71 -17.24
CA GLY A 31 30.96 28.72 -18.31
C GLY A 31 31.78 29.14 -19.54
N GLU A 32 32.52 30.26 -19.51
CA GLU A 32 33.41 30.66 -20.60
C GLU A 32 34.89 30.38 -20.29
N ARG A 33 35.63 29.90 -21.31
CA ARG A 33 37.08 29.64 -21.21
C ARG A 33 37.87 30.93 -21.46
N THR A 34 38.73 31.31 -20.52
CA THR A 34 39.71 32.37 -20.74
C THR A 34 40.93 31.83 -21.50
N SER A 35 41.32 32.55 -22.55
CA SER A 35 42.51 32.29 -23.35
C SER A 35 43.60 33.28 -22.95
N LYS A 36 44.85 32.82 -22.84
CA LYS A 36 46.00 33.72 -22.76
C LYS A 36 47.18 33.14 -23.52
N GLU A 37 47.40 33.67 -24.72
CA GLU A 37 48.69 33.63 -25.41
C GLU A 37 49.60 34.73 -24.86
N HIS A 38 50.90 34.43 -24.68
CA HIS A 38 51.97 35.27 -25.24
C HIS A 38 53.37 34.63 -25.15
N HIS A 39 54.00 34.56 -26.34
CA HIS A 39 55.41 34.80 -26.69
C HIS A 39 56.59 33.97 -26.12
N SER A 40 56.98 32.99 -26.96
CA SER A 40 58.26 32.84 -27.70
C SER A 40 59.64 32.86 -27.00
N ASN A 41 60.34 31.75 -27.27
CA ASN A 41 61.75 31.54 -27.58
C ASN A 41 62.78 31.35 -26.45
N SER A 42 63.22 30.09 -26.26
CA SER A 42 64.63 29.70 -26.46
C SER A 42 64.87 28.18 -26.28
N ALA A 43 65.46 27.59 -27.33
CA ALA A 43 66.43 26.48 -27.35
C ALA A 43 66.08 25.08 -26.78
N THR A 44 65.75 24.18 -27.72
CA THR A 44 66.35 22.84 -27.96
C THR A 44 67.14 22.16 -26.83
N SER A 45 66.53 21.10 -26.28
CA SER A 45 67.11 19.81 -25.85
C SER A 45 66.18 19.25 -24.76
N ILE A 46 66.03 17.92 -24.64
CA ILE A 46 65.19 17.19 -23.67
C ILE A 46 63.75 16.91 -24.15
N VAL A 47 63.58 16.16 -25.24
CA VAL A 47 62.26 15.60 -25.64
C VAL A 47 62.16 14.08 -25.49
N ARG A 48 63.24 13.38 -25.07
CA ARG A 48 63.20 11.90 -24.97
C ARG A 48 62.95 11.32 -23.56
N SER A 49 63.04 12.11 -22.48
CA SER A 49 62.85 11.60 -21.10
C SER A 49 61.45 11.85 -20.51
N ARG A 50 60.60 12.64 -21.17
CA ARG A 50 59.23 12.96 -20.68
C ARG A 50 58.20 11.89 -21.09
N ARG A 51 58.27 11.37 -22.32
CA ARG A 51 57.36 10.32 -22.82
C ARG A 51 57.44 9.01 -22.05
N TRP A 52 58.64 8.58 -21.62
CA TRP A 52 58.79 7.36 -20.81
C TRP A 52 58.29 7.54 -19.37
N LYS A 53 58.33 8.76 -18.83
CA LYS A 53 57.74 9.07 -17.53
C LYS A 53 56.22 9.11 -17.59
N GLU A 54 55.64 9.64 -18.68
CA GLU A 54 54.19 9.65 -18.91
C GLU A 54 53.63 8.25 -19.18
N ILE A 55 54.32 7.42 -19.98
CA ILE A 55 53.95 6.01 -20.16
C ILE A 55 54.11 5.24 -18.85
N GLY A 56 55.19 5.48 -18.11
CA GLY A 56 55.40 4.89 -16.79
C GLY A 56 54.30 5.26 -15.79
N LEU A 57 53.86 6.53 -15.77
CA LEU A 57 52.76 7.03 -14.94
C LEU A 57 51.42 6.44 -15.36
N LEU A 58 51.16 6.28 -16.66
CA LEU A 58 49.90 5.72 -17.16
C LEU A 58 49.79 4.22 -16.87
N VAL A 59 50.90 3.48 -17.02
CA VAL A 59 50.96 2.07 -16.62
C VAL A 59 50.83 1.93 -15.10
N TRP A 60 51.48 2.80 -14.32
CA TRP A 60 51.32 2.81 -12.87
C TRP A 60 49.89 3.14 -12.43
N ALA A 61 49.24 4.10 -13.09
CA ALA A 61 47.85 4.46 -12.82
C ALA A 61 46.92 3.28 -13.11
N LEU A 62 47.06 2.62 -14.27
CA LEU A 62 46.27 1.43 -14.62
C LEU A 62 46.48 0.27 -13.65
N VAL A 63 47.72 0.01 -13.23
CA VAL A 63 48.03 -1.03 -12.25
C VAL A 63 47.48 -0.65 -10.87
N ALA A 64 47.56 0.62 -10.48
CA ALA A 64 46.97 1.10 -9.23
C ALA A 64 45.44 1.02 -9.25
N THR A 65 44.78 1.37 -10.36
CA THR A 65 43.33 1.25 -10.51
C THR A 65 42.89 -0.20 -10.49
N ALA A 66 43.58 -1.09 -11.22
CA ALA A 66 43.30 -2.52 -11.19
C ALA A 66 43.53 -3.10 -9.78
N ALA A 67 44.60 -2.68 -9.09
CA ALA A 67 44.86 -3.08 -7.71
C ALA A 67 43.76 -2.58 -6.77
N VAL A 68 43.28 -1.34 -6.91
CA VAL A 68 42.16 -0.80 -6.11
C VAL A 68 40.86 -1.52 -6.40
N VAL A 69 40.55 -1.85 -7.65
CA VAL A 69 39.35 -2.64 -8.03
C VAL A 69 39.45 -4.06 -7.49
N ILE A 70 40.61 -4.70 -7.58
CA ILE A 70 40.85 -6.03 -6.98
C ILE A 70 40.78 -5.94 -5.46
N LEU A 71 41.35 -4.91 -4.83
CA LEU A 71 41.28 -4.72 -3.38
C LEU A 71 39.84 -4.43 -2.95
N ALA A 72 39.07 -3.68 -3.73
CA ALA A 72 37.66 -3.40 -3.47
C ALA A 72 36.79 -4.65 -3.68
N ALA A 73 37.06 -5.47 -4.69
CA ALA A 73 36.38 -6.74 -4.91
C ALA A 73 36.75 -7.78 -3.86
N VAL A 74 38.02 -7.85 -3.45
CA VAL A 74 38.50 -8.70 -2.35
C VAL A 74 37.98 -8.17 -1.01
N TYR A 75 37.88 -6.86 -0.81
CA TYR A 75 37.28 -6.26 0.38
C TYR A 75 35.78 -6.50 0.41
N GLN A 76 35.05 -6.36 -0.71
CA GLN A 76 33.63 -6.73 -0.80
C GLN A 76 33.43 -8.23 -0.57
N HIS A 77 34.27 -9.09 -1.15
CA HIS A 77 34.18 -10.54 -0.94
C HIS A 77 34.61 -10.96 0.48
N ALA A 78 35.57 -10.26 1.09
CA ALA A 78 35.98 -10.45 2.47
C ALA A 78 35.01 -9.80 3.47
N VAL A 79 34.26 -8.78 3.08
CA VAL A 79 33.17 -8.17 3.86
C VAL A 79 31.92 -9.03 3.75
N SER A 80 31.62 -9.67 2.60
CA SER A 80 30.58 -10.71 2.49
C SER A 80 30.95 -11.97 3.26
N ARG A 81 32.23 -12.39 3.29
CA ARG A 81 32.66 -13.51 4.13
C ARG A 81 32.80 -13.15 5.61
N ASN A 82 33.13 -11.89 5.94
CA ASN A 82 33.13 -11.42 7.33
C ASN A 82 31.77 -10.95 7.82
N SER A 83 30.76 -10.69 6.97
CA SER A 83 29.38 -10.53 7.42
C SER A 83 28.83 -11.87 7.91
N ASP A 84 29.24 -12.97 7.28
CA ASP A 84 28.93 -14.34 7.74
C ASP A 84 29.68 -14.72 9.04
N SER A 85 30.76 -14.00 9.41
CA SER A 85 31.55 -14.29 10.62
C SER A 85 31.70 -13.12 11.62
N ARG A 86 31.01 -11.99 11.42
CA ARG A 86 30.88 -10.86 12.38
C ARG A 86 29.44 -10.66 12.88
N GLY A 87 28.58 -11.67 12.74
CA GLY A 87 27.32 -11.78 13.49
C GLY A 87 27.47 -12.19 14.96
N SER A 88 28.69 -12.43 15.47
CA SER A 88 28.94 -12.91 16.85
C SER A 88 29.53 -11.85 17.80
N GLY A 89 29.42 -10.57 17.45
CA GLY A 89 30.05 -9.46 18.18
C GLY A 89 29.13 -8.32 18.61
N VAL A 90 27.81 -8.49 18.57
CA VAL A 90 26.90 -7.62 19.35
C VAL A 90 26.93 -8.17 20.77
N GLY A 91 27.33 -7.33 21.71
CA GLY A 91 27.39 -7.68 23.12
C GLY A 91 26.10 -8.36 23.57
N ASP A 92 26.28 -9.44 24.32
CA ASP A 92 25.28 -10.11 25.14
C ASP A 92 24.50 -9.07 25.96
N ALA A 93 23.42 -8.59 25.36
CA ALA A 93 22.40 -7.78 25.95
C ALA A 93 21.07 -8.54 25.87
N GLY A 94 21.09 -9.82 26.28
CA GLY A 94 19.92 -10.45 26.88
C GLY A 94 18.77 -10.87 25.96
N GLY A 95 19.02 -11.76 25.00
CA GLY A 95 17.96 -12.46 24.26
C GLY A 95 18.47 -13.51 23.28
N GLY A 96 18.91 -14.69 23.77
CA GLY A 96 19.23 -15.81 22.86
C GLY A 96 18.03 -16.21 21.99
N ARG A 97 18.27 -16.79 20.81
CA ARG A 97 17.22 -17.32 19.91
C ARG A 97 16.22 -18.18 20.70
N PRO A 98 14.90 -17.94 20.58
CA PRO A 98 13.91 -18.76 21.26
C PRO A 98 14.12 -20.25 20.96
N SER A 99 14.08 -21.10 21.99
CA SER A 99 14.23 -22.56 21.85
C SER A 99 12.95 -23.28 22.26
N GLY A 100 12.65 -24.43 21.62
CA GLY A 100 11.48 -25.26 21.94
C GLY A 100 10.21 -24.86 21.18
N LYS A 101 9.06 -25.40 21.58
CA LYS A 101 7.75 -25.10 20.99
C LYS A 101 7.36 -23.65 21.23
N ARG A 102 6.83 -22.97 20.21
CA ARG A 102 6.38 -21.58 20.27
C ARG A 102 5.29 -21.29 19.24
N ASN A 103 4.55 -20.22 19.46
CA ASN A 103 3.58 -19.68 18.50
C ASN A 103 4.03 -18.29 18.04
N LEU A 104 3.71 -17.95 16.80
CA LEU A 104 3.85 -16.59 16.26
C LEU A 104 2.51 -16.14 15.67
N ILE A 105 2.06 -14.97 16.11
CA ILE A 105 0.89 -14.27 15.58
C ILE A 105 1.41 -13.02 14.88
N PHE A 106 1.41 -13.02 13.56
CA PHE A 106 1.75 -11.83 12.79
C PHE A 106 0.46 -11.10 12.40
N MET A 107 0.36 -9.83 12.75
CA MET A 107 -0.82 -9.04 12.43
C MET A 107 -0.47 -7.94 11.43
N VAL A 108 -1.26 -7.82 10.37
CA VAL A 108 -1.09 -6.78 9.35
C VAL A 108 -2.27 -5.83 9.41
N SER A 109 -1.98 -4.54 9.42
CA SER A 109 -2.98 -3.46 9.40
C SER A 109 -2.89 -2.73 8.07
N ASP A 110 -3.43 -3.32 7.01
CA ASP A 110 -3.27 -2.85 5.62
C ASP A 110 -3.63 -1.36 5.52
N GLY A 111 -2.73 -0.52 5.00
CA GLY A 111 -2.96 0.93 4.85
C GLY A 111 -2.97 1.78 6.13
N MET A 112 -2.66 1.22 7.30
CA MET A 112 -2.71 1.91 8.59
C MET A 112 -1.44 2.73 8.92
N GLY A 113 -1.46 4.00 8.58
CA GLY A 113 -0.44 4.96 8.99
C GLY A 113 -0.59 5.51 10.42
N PRO A 114 0.41 6.24 10.94
CA PRO A 114 0.35 6.87 12.27
C PRO A 114 -0.83 7.84 12.44
N THR A 115 -1.25 8.54 11.38
CA THR A 115 -2.41 9.46 11.45
C THR A 115 -3.72 8.70 11.68
N SER A 116 -3.87 7.47 11.17
CA SER A 116 -5.07 6.66 11.41
C SER A 116 -5.23 6.32 12.90
N MET A 117 -4.12 6.10 13.61
CA MET A 117 -4.12 5.88 15.07
C MET A 117 -4.56 7.14 15.82
N GLU A 118 -4.02 8.30 15.44
CA GLU A 118 -4.34 9.58 16.07
C GLU A 118 -5.82 9.94 15.88
N MET A 119 -6.33 9.85 14.65
CA MET A 119 -7.72 10.10 14.31
C MET A 119 -8.66 9.21 15.15
N THR A 120 -8.34 7.93 15.24
CA THR A 120 -9.13 6.95 15.99
C THR A 120 -9.11 7.23 17.49
N ARG A 121 -7.94 7.56 18.07
CA ARG A 121 -7.82 7.90 19.49
C ARG A 121 -8.69 9.09 19.89
N ASN A 122 -8.65 10.16 19.10
CA ASN A 122 -9.42 11.37 19.36
C ASN A 122 -10.92 11.13 19.16
N TRP A 123 -11.30 10.33 18.15
CA TRP A 123 -12.69 9.94 17.95
C TRP A 123 -13.22 9.12 19.14
N LEU A 124 -12.42 8.19 19.67
CA LEU A 124 -12.74 7.43 20.88
C LEU A 124 -12.89 8.35 22.10
N GLN A 125 -11.95 9.28 22.30
CA GLN A 125 -12.02 10.26 23.39
C GLN A 125 -13.29 11.11 23.32
N TYR A 126 -13.69 11.55 22.12
CA TYR A 126 -14.93 12.28 21.92
C TYR A 126 -16.17 11.44 22.22
N THR A 127 -16.25 10.24 21.63
CA THR A 127 -17.46 9.38 21.69
C THR A 127 -17.67 8.76 23.08
N GLU A 128 -16.60 8.40 23.78
CA GLU A 128 -16.66 7.81 25.12
C GLU A 128 -16.55 8.83 26.25
N GLN A 129 -16.30 10.11 25.93
CA GLN A 129 -15.95 11.15 26.91
C GLN A 129 -14.74 10.74 27.78
N SER A 130 -13.79 10.05 27.15
CA SER A 130 -12.61 9.53 27.83
C SER A 130 -11.58 10.63 28.09
N PRO A 131 -10.74 10.48 29.14
CA PRO A 131 -9.67 11.43 29.43
C PRO A 131 -8.70 11.64 28.26
N TRP A 132 -7.97 12.75 28.28
CA TRP A 132 -6.99 13.12 27.22
C TRP A 132 -5.83 12.12 27.09
N ASP A 133 -5.53 11.35 28.14
CA ASP A 133 -4.52 10.30 28.17
C ASP A 133 -5.07 8.91 27.82
N ALA A 134 -6.35 8.81 27.43
CA ALA A 134 -6.90 7.56 26.91
C ALA A 134 -6.20 7.18 25.60
N ALA A 135 -5.75 5.92 25.54
CA ALA A 135 -4.97 5.36 24.45
C ALA A 135 -5.67 4.12 23.89
N LEU A 136 -5.34 3.76 22.64
CA LEU A 136 -5.73 2.48 22.05
C LEU A 136 -4.90 1.37 22.68
N VAL A 137 -5.37 0.11 22.61
CA VAL A 137 -4.60 -1.02 23.15
C VAL A 137 -3.24 -1.12 22.46
N LEU A 138 -3.21 -0.95 21.15
CA LEU A 138 -1.98 -0.93 20.34
C LEU A 138 -0.94 0.10 20.82
N ASP A 139 -1.35 1.25 21.37
CA ASP A 139 -0.41 2.30 21.79
C ASP A 139 0.58 1.81 22.85
N GLU A 140 0.17 0.87 23.71
CA GLU A 140 1.01 0.30 24.76
C GLU A 140 2.13 -0.62 24.24
N TYR A 141 1.99 -1.10 23.00
CA TYR A 141 2.85 -2.12 22.41
C TYR A 141 3.73 -1.58 21.27
N LEU A 142 3.78 -0.26 21.07
CA LEU A 142 4.59 0.38 20.04
C LEU A 142 6.09 0.21 20.33
N ILE A 143 6.84 -0.34 19.38
CA ILE A 143 8.29 -0.57 19.51
C ILE A 143 9.13 0.16 18.45
N GLY A 144 8.53 0.59 17.34
CA GLY A 144 9.29 1.14 16.23
C GLY A 144 8.44 1.52 15.03
N GLN A 145 9.10 1.70 13.88
CA GLN A 145 8.47 1.98 12.60
C GLN A 145 9.13 1.16 11.48
N SER A 146 8.41 0.96 10.39
CA SER A 146 8.79 0.21 9.20
C SER A 146 8.76 1.12 7.97
N ARG A 147 9.87 1.13 7.21
CA ARG A 147 9.95 1.73 5.87
C ARG A 147 9.40 0.72 4.85
N THR A 148 8.66 1.22 3.86
CA THR A 148 7.74 0.34 3.10
C THR A 148 8.02 0.24 1.60
N ARG A 149 8.84 1.10 1.00
CA ARG A 149 9.05 1.18 -0.47
C ARG A 149 9.25 -0.18 -1.17
N SER A 150 8.85 -0.29 -2.43
CA SER A 150 9.13 -1.47 -3.26
C SER A 150 10.41 -1.29 -4.09
N THR A 151 10.71 -2.26 -4.96
CA THR A 151 11.79 -2.14 -5.95
C THR A 151 11.40 -1.32 -7.17
N SER A 152 10.11 -1.28 -7.51
CA SER A 152 9.58 -0.57 -8.68
C SER A 152 9.02 0.82 -8.37
N SER A 153 8.79 1.14 -7.09
CA SER A 153 8.22 2.43 -6.67
C SER A 153 8.69 2.86 -5.28
N LEU A 154 8.75 4.17 -5.04
CA LEU A 154 8.94 4.73 -3.70
C LEU A 154 7.72 4.53 -2.80
N VAL A 155 6.56 4.26 -3.39
CA VAL A 155 5.30 3.92 -2.73
C VAL A 155 4.97 2.46 -3.08
N THR A 156 5.00 1.59 -2.08
CA THR A 156 4.70 0.17 -2.27
C THR A 156 3.21 -0.06 -2.47
N ASP A 157 2.84 -1.19 -3.07
CA ASP A 157 1.52 -1.79 -2.88
C ASP A 157 1.55 -2.90 -1.82
N SER A 158 0.38 -3.42 -1.45
CA SER A 158 0.23 -4.50 -0.46
C SER A 158 0.98 -5.78 -0.89
N ALA A 159 1.00 -6.11 -2.18
CA ALA A 159 1.71 -7.30 -2.70
C ALA A 159 3.22 -7.22 -2.46
N ALA A 160 3.87 -6.12 -2.84
CA ALA A 160 5.30 -5.94 -2.59
C ALA A 160 5.61 -5.73 -1.11
N GLY A 161 4.76 -5.00 -0.38
CA GLY A 161 4.91 -4.72 1.05
C GLY A 161 4.85 -5.99 1.87
N ALA A 162 3.84 -6.83 1.62
CA ALA A 162 3.67 -8.11 2.28
C ALA A 162 4.66 -9.17 1.80
N THR A 163 5.11 -9.14 0.54
CA THR A 163 6.23 -9.98 0.07
C THR A 163 7.49 -9.71 0.88
N ALA A 164 7.75 -8.47 1.31
CA ALA A 164 8.88 -8.19 2.20
C ALA A 164 8.76 -8.87 3.57
N PHE A 165 7.54 -8.99 4.13
CA PHE A 165 7.29 -9.73 5.37
C PHE A 165 7.39 -11.24 5.17
N SER A 166 6.83 -11.74 4.07
CA SER A 166 6.76 -13.16 3.77
C SER A 166 8.12 -13.72 3.32
N CYS A 167 8.73 -13.07 2.33
CA CYS A 167 9.98 -13.45 1.69
C CYS A 167 11.23 -12.83 2.30
N GLY A 168 11.13 -11.86 3.24
CA GLY A 168 12.31 -11.14 3.75
C GLY A 168 13.11 -10.43 2.67
N LEU A 169 12.51 -10.20 1.50
CA LEU A 169 13.15 -9.69 0.29
C LEU A 169 12.23 -8.66 -0.38
N LYS A 170 12.82 -7.62 -0.96
CA LYS A 170 12.07 -6.61 -1.70
C LYS A 170 11.56 -7.18 -3.02
N SER A 171 10.37 -6.75 -3.41
CA SER A 171 9.73 -7.10 -4.68
C SER A 171 9.20 -5.87 -5.43
N TYR A 172 8.63 -6.06 -6.61
CA TYR A 172 7.95 -5.04 -7.41
C TYR A 172 6.45 -5.01 -7.09
N ASN A 173 5.80 -3.86 -7.25
CA ASN A 173 4.37 -3.73 -6.97
C ASN A 173 3.54 -4.71 -7.80
N GLY A 174 2.54 -5.36 -7.20
CA GLY A 174 1.70 -6.37 -7.84
C GLY A 174 2.26 -7.81 -7.79
N ALA A 175 3.47 -8.02 -7.28
CA ALA A 175 4.09 -9.34 -7.18
C ALA A 175 3.65 -10.11 -5.92
N ILE A 176 3.11 -11.32 -6.10
CA ILE A 176 2.81 -12.23 -5.00
C ILE A 176 3.97 -13.20 -4.80
N SER A 177 4.87 -12.93 -3.85
CA SER A 177 6.04 -13.78 -3.54
C SER A 177 6.91 -14.12 -4.75
N ILE A 178 7.08 -13.12 -5.62
CA ILE A 178 7.96 -13.11 -6.78
C ILE A 178 9.05 -12.06 -6.56
N LEU A 179 10.26 -12.29 -7.06
CA LEU A 179 11.38 -11.34 -7.02
C LEU A 179 11.45 -10.48 -8.29
N PRO A 180 12.25 -9.40 -8.33
CA PRO A 180 12.39 -8.54 -9.51
C PRO A 180 12.85 -9.26 -10.80
N ASP A 181 13.48 -10.42 -10.68
CA ASP A 181 13.85 -11.27 -11.83
C ASP A 181 12.75 -12.26 -12.25
N HIS A 182 11.54 -12.07 -11.72
CA HIS A 182 10.34 -12.90 -11.90
C HIS A 182 10.45 -14.35 -11.41
N SER A 183 11.45 -14.64 -10.57
CA SER A 183 11.57 -15.92 -9.87
C SER A 183 10.75 -15.94 -8.57
N PRO A 184 10.20 -17.09 -8.16
CA PRO A 184 9.52 -17.20 -6.88
C PRO A 184 10.51 -17.18 -5.70
N CYS A 185 10.10 -16.55 -4.60
CA CYS A 185 10.78 -16.62 -3.31
C CYS A 185 9.95 -17.42 -2.30
N GLY A 186 10.60 -18.24 -1.47
CA GLY A 186 9.92 -18.98 -0.42
C GLY A 186 9.45 -18.06 0.71
N SER A 187 8.21 -18.26 1.15
CA SER A 187 7.61 -17.57 2.28
C SER A 187 8.01 -18.18 3.63
N VAL A 188 7.94 -17.35 4.67
CA VAL A 188 8.07 -17.81 6.06
C VAL A 188 6.97 -18.80 6.46
N MET A 189 5.77 -18.71 5.88
CA MET A 189 4.67 -19.61 6.21
C MET A 189 4.83 -21.00 5.57
N GLU A 190 5.24 -21.09 4.31
CA GLU A 190 5.61 -22.36 3.69
C GLU A 190 6.73 -23.05 4.48
N ALA A 191 7.75 -22.30 4.86
CA ALA A 191 8.86 -22.81 5.65
C ALA A 191 8.40 -23.28 7.05
N ALA A 192 7.52 -22.52 7.70
CA ALA A 192 6.91 -22.93 8.97
C ALA A 192 6.10 -24.22 8.81
N LYS A 193 5.29 -24.33 7.76
CA LYS A 193 4.50 -25.52 7.44
C LYS A 193 5.39 -26.75 7.25
N ARG A 194 6.47 -26.64 6.47
CA ARG A 194 7.43 -27.73 6.26
C ARG A 194 8.16 -28.15 7.53
N LYS A 195 8.38 -27.19 8.45
CA LYS A 195 8.96 -27.48 9.77
C LYS A 195 7.96 -28.09 10.76
N GLY A 196 6.68 -28.20 10.40
CA GLY A 196 5.64 -28.84 11.20
C GLY A 196 4.77 -27.89 12.01
N TYR A 197 4.90 -26.57 11.83
CA TYR A 197 3.95 -25.62 12.40
C TYR A 197 2.58 -25.78 11.73
N THR A 198 1.50 -25.63 12.50
CA THR A 198 0.17 -25.43 11.94
C THR A 198 0.04 -23.99 11.47
N THR A 199 -0.59 -23.76 10.32
CA THR A 199 -0.57 -22.45 9.64
C THR A 199 -1.97 -21.92 9.37
N GLY A 200 -2.16 -20.61 9.49
CA GLY A 200 -3.48 -20.01 9.26
C GLY A 200 -3.46 -18.57 8.75
N LEU A 201 -4.55 -18.20 8.07
CA LEU A 201 -4.85 -16.86 7.58
C LEU A 201 -6.24 -16.42 8.05
N VAL A 202 -6.34 -15.20 8.57
CA VAL A 202 -7.60 -14.57 8.94
C VAL A 202 -7.63 -13.16 8.39
N VAL A 203 -8.58 -12.84 7.54
CA VAL A 203 -8.66 -11.53 6.86
C VAL A 203 -10.10 -11.02 6.79
N THR A 204 -10.26 -9.73 6.48
CA THR A 204 -11.58 -9.13 6.22
C THR A 204 -11.84 -8.88 4.73
N THR A 205 -10.82 -8.97 3.89
CA THR A 205 -10.91 -8.96 2.43
C THR A 205 -11.19 -10.36 1.87
N ARG A 206 -11.12 -10.49 0.55
CA ARG A 206 -10.92 -11.76 -0.15
C ARG A 206 -9.70 -12.47 0.43
N ILE A 207 -9.81 -13.76 0.71
CA ILE A 207 -8.65 -14.56 1.16
C ILE A 207 -7.53 -14.61 0.10
N THR A 208 -7.87 -14.34 -1.16
CA THR A 208 -6.98 -14.28 -2.32
C THR A 208 -6.36 -12.90 -2.58
N ASP A 209 -6.69 -11.89 -1.76
CA ASP A 209 -6.07 -10.57 -1.87
C ASP A 209 -4.56 -10.64 -1.56
N ALA A 210 -3.83 -9.58 -1.90
CA ALA A 210 -2.38 -9.64 -1.98
C ALA A 210 -1.70 -10.03 -0.66
N THR A 211 -2.07 -9.41 0.46
CA THR A 211 -1.46 -9.63 1.76
C THR A 211 -1.58 -11.08 2.26
N PRO A 212 -2.76 -11.74 2.26
CA PRO A 212 -2.83 -13.17 2.57
C PRO A 212 -2.17 -14.04 1.49
N ALA A 213 -2.27 -13.69 0.21
CA ALA A 213 -1.76 -14.50 -0.89
C ALA A 213 -0.23 -14.69 -0.83
N VAL A 214 0.54 -13.66 -0.47
CA VAL A 214 2.02 -13.76 -0.41
C VAL A 214 2.53 -14.78 0.62
N PHE A 215 1.73 -15.16 1.60
CA PHE A 215 2.15 -16.17 2.57
C PHE A 215 1.97 -17.60 2.06
N ALA A 216 1.19 -17.86 1.00
CA ALA A 216 0.86 -19.23 0.62
C ALA A 216 0.69 -19.44 -0.90
N SER A 217 1.12 -18.49 -1.73
CA SER A 217 0.99 -18.55 -3.18
C SER A 217 2.09 -17.74 -3.86
N HIS A 218 2.28 -18.01 -5.15
CA HIS A 218 3.19 -17.27 -6.01
C HIS A 218 2.51 -16.90 -7.33
N ALA A 219 2.51 -15.62 -7.64
CA ALA A 219 1.87 -15.08 -8.83
C ALA A 219 2.58 -13.81 -9.26
N ARG A 220 2.92 -13.68 -10.55
CA ARG A 220 3.59 -12.48 -11.07
C ARG A 220 2.74 -11.23 -11.06
N ARG A 221 1.43 -11.41 -10.85
CA ARG A 221 0.35 -10.44 -10.90
C ARG A 221 -0.65 -10.77 -9.79
N ARG A 222 -0.95 -9.79 -8.94
CA ARG A 222 -1.90 -9.94 -7.83
C ARG A 222 -3.33 -10.22 -8.31
N GLU A 223 -3.66 -9.80 -9.53
CA GLU A 223 -4.98 -9.98 -10.15
C GLU A 223 -5.28 -11.45 -10.48
N MET A 224 -4.30 -12.36 -10.40
CA MET A 224 -4.49 -13.79 -10.66
C MET A 224 -5.14 -14.54 -9.49
N GLU A 225 -6.11 -13.91 -8.84
CA GLU A 225 -6.82 -14.42 -7.66
C GLU A 225 -7.43 -15.81 -7.90
N ASP A 226 -7.90 -16.11 -9.12
CA ASP A 226 -8.42 -17.44 -9.49
C ASP A 226 -7.36 -18.55 -9.39
N GLY A 227 -6.12 -18.25 -9.78
CA GLY A 227 -4.98 -19.16 -9.68
C GLY A 227 -4.42 -19.23 -8.26
N ILE A 228 -4.41 -18.09 -7.56
CA ILE A 228 -4.05 -17.99 -6.14
C ILE A 228 -5.00 -18.87 -5.30
N ALA A 229 -6.32 -18.83 -5.55
CA ALA A 229 -7.29 -19.68 -4.85
C ALA A 229 -6.94 -21.17 -4.94
N LEU A 230 -6.55 -21.64 -6.13
CA LEU A 230 -6.12 -23.03 -6.37
C LEU A 230 -4.79 -23.38 -5.68
N GLN A 231 -3.87 -22.41 -5.58
CA GLN A 231 -2.62 -22.58 -4.85
C GLN A 231 -2.87 -22.67 -3.34
N MET A 232 -3.66 -21.75 -2.77
CA MET A 232 -3.92 -21.70 -1.32
C MET A 232 -4.56 -22.97 -0.76
N ILE A 233 -5.41 -23.66 -1.54
CA ILE A 233 -5.98 -24.97 -1.13
C ILE A 233 -5.03 -26.16 -1.32
N GLY A 234 -3.87 -25.95 -1.95
CA GLY A 234 -2.88 -26.99 -2.26
C GLY A 234 -3.18 -27.81 -3.51
N SER A 235 -4.01 -27.30 -4.42
CA SER A 235 -4.33 -27.96 -5.70
C SER A 235 -3.33 -27.62 -6.79
N ALA A 236 -2.95 -26.35 -6.92
CA ALA A 236 -2.00 -25.88 -7.92
C ALA A 236 -0.62 -25.52 -7.35
N HIS A 237 -0.49 -25.42 -6.02
CA HIS A 237 0.77 -25.04 -5.38
C HIS A 237 1.82 -26.15 -5.54
N PRO A 238 3.05 -25.86 -6.02
CA PRO A 238 4.06 -26.90 -6.29
C PRO A 238 4.40 -27.76 -5.07
N LEU A 239 4.40 -27.15 -3.89
CA LEU A 239 4.71 -27.82 -2.63
C LEU A 239 3.51 -28.52 -1.96
N GLY A 240 2.33 -28.49 -2.59
CA GLY A 240 1.09 -29.00 -2.01
C GLY A 240 0.46 -28.03 -1.01
N ARG A 241 -0.24 -28.54 0.00
CA ARG A 241 -1.04 -27.72 0.94
C ARG A 241 -0.16 -27.02 1.97
N MET A 242 -0.06 -25.69 1.87
CA MET A 242 0.75 -24.84 2.75
C MET A 242 -0.02 -24.23 3.92
N LEU A 243 -1.35 -24.32 3.91
CA LEU A 243 -2.26 -23.75 4.91
C LEU A 243 -3.09 -24.83 5.63
N ASP A 244 -3.47 -24.57 6.88
CA ASP A 244 -4.42 -25.40 7.63
C ASP A 244 -5.72 -24.66 7.97
N LEU A 245 -5.71 -23.33 8.01
CA LEU A 245 -6.90 -22.53 8.33
C LEU A 245 -6.95 -21.29 7.45
N MET A 246 -8.12 -21.01 6.89
CA MET A 246 -8.42 -19.80 6.14
C MET A 246 -9.79 -19.28 6.56
N LEU A 247 -9.88 -18.05 7.06
CA LEU A 247 -11.15 -17.38 7.40
C LEU A 247 -11.17 -15.98 6.77
N GLY A 248 -12.15 -15.70 5.92
CA GLY A 248 -12.28 -14.39 5.29
C GLY A 248 -13.45 -14.29 4.30
N GLY A 249 -13.35 -13.34 3.37
CA GLY A 249 -14.24 -13.21 2.22
C GLY A 249 -13.69 -13.88 0.95
N GLY A 250 -14.23 -13.51 -0.20
CA GLY A 250 -13.69 -13.87 -1.52
C GLY A 250 -14.25 -15.15 -2.12
N ARG A 251 -15.44 -15.59 -1.69
CA ARG A 251 -16.12 -16.77 -2.25
C ARG A 251 -16.28 -16.70 -3.78
N CYS A 252 -16.30 -15.50 -4.37
CA CYS A 252 -16.46 -15.34 -5.81
C CYS A 252 -15.34 -16.01 -6.63
N HIS A 253 -14.11 -16.10 -6.08
CA HIS A 253 -12.96 -16.80 -6.71
C HIS A 253 -12.98 -18.32 -6.49
N PHE A 254 -13.97 -18.85 -5.75
CA PHE A 254 -14.05 -20.27 -5.40
C PHE A 254 -15.24 -20.98 -6.03
N VAL A 255 -16.13 -20.24 -6.71
CA VAL A 255 -17.32 -20.77 -7.37
C VAL A 255 -17.20 -20.65 -8.89
N PRO A 256 -17.67 -21.65 -9.66
CA PRO A 256 -17.45 -21.68 -11.11
C PRO A 256 -18.16 -20.53 -11.81
N ASN A 257 -17.66 -20.14 -12.98
CA ASN A 257 -18.26 -19.13 -13.84
C ASN A 257 -19.76 -19.42 -14.09
N GLY A 258 -20.55 -18.36 -14.18
CA GLY A 258 -22.01 -18.43 -14.29
C GLY A 258 -22.76 -18.78 -13.01
N SER A 259 -22.06 -19.11 -11.91
CA SER A 259 -22.68 -19.22 -10.59
C SER A 259 -23.02 -17.85 -10.01
N ASP A 260 -24.08 -17.78 -9.20
CA ASP A 260 -24.43 -16.56 -8.48
C ASP A 260 -23.26 -16.09 -7.59
N GLY A 261 -22.89 -14.82 -7.75
CA GLY A 261 -21.76 -14.22 -7.06
C GLY A 261 -20.37 -14.74 -7.47
N SER A 262 -20.21 -15.43 -8.62
CA SER A 262 -18.91 -15.78 -9.17
C SER A 262 -18.18 -14.56 -9.75
N CYS A 263 -16.86 -14.56 -9.61
CA CYS A 263 -15.97 -13.66 -10.33
C CYS A 263 -14.87 -14.43 -11.09
N ARG A 264 -14.98 -15.78 -11.16
CA ARG A 264 -14.05 -16.62 -11.91
C ARG A 264 -14.27 -16.51 -13.40
N ALA A 265 -13.18 -16.56 -14.16
CA ALA A 265 -13.26 -16.63 -15.63
C ALA A 265 -13.53 -18.06 -16.16
N ASP A 266 -13.29 -19.08 -15.33
CA ASP A 266 -13.39 -20.50 -15.68
C ASP A 266 -14.50 -21.24 -14.91
N ASP A 267 -14.84 -22.45 -15.38
CA ASP A 267 -15.90 -23.28 -14.78
C ASP A 267 -15.39 -24.14 -13.59
N VAL A 268 -14.28 -23.77 -12.95
CA VAL A 268 -13.69 -24.56 -11.85
C VAL A 268 -14.40 -24.28 -10.52
N ASP A 269 -14.87 -25.34 -9.85
CA ASP A 269 -15.33 -25.26 -8.46
C ASP A 269 -14.19 -25.58 -7.50
N VAL A 270 -13.57 -24.53 -6.96
CA VAL A 270 -12.45 -24.64 -6.02
C VAL A 270 -12.91 -25.24 -4.70
N ARG A 271 -14.19 -25.11 -4.32
CA ARG A 271 -14.71 -25.68 -3.06
C ARG A 271 -14.73 -27.20 -3.12
N GLU A 272 -15.13 -27.76 -4.26
CA GLU A 272 -15.07 -29.21 -4.47
C GLU A 272 -13.60 -29.70 -4.49
N SER A 273 -12.72 -28.96 -5.17
CA SER A 273 -11.27 -29.22 -5.14
C SER A 273 -10.71 -29.17 -3.71
N ALA A 274 -11.18 -28.23 -2.88
CA ALA A 274 -10.78 -28.11 -1.49
C ALA A 274 -11.25 -29.33 -0.68
N LYS A 275 -12.48 -29.80 -0.87
CA LYS A 275 -13.00 -31.02 -0.21
C LYS A 275 -12.18 -32.25 -0.60
N GLU A 276 -11.80 -32.40 -1.87
CA GLU A 276 -10.92 -33.48 -2.33
C GLU A 276 -9.54 -33.43 -1.68
N LYS A 277 -9.06 -32.21 -1.36
CA LYS A 277 -7.83 -31.96 -0.60
C LYS A 277 -8.03 -32.04 0.91
N GLY A 278 -9.21 -32.46 1.38
CA GLY A 278 -9.53 -32.68 2.79
C GLY A 278 -9.91 -31.44 3.58
N TRP A 279 -10.24 -30.33 2.92
CA TRP A 279 -10.73 -29.12 3.59
C TRP A 279 -12.19 -29.27 4.01
N SER A 280 -12.47 -28.92 5.26
CA SER A 280 -13.82 -28.56 5.70
C SER A 280 -14.16 -27.17 5.15
N TYR A 281 -15.32 -27.01 4.54
CA TYR A 281 -15.77 -25.75 3.95
C TYR A 281 -17.02 -25.21 4.65
N ILE A 282 -16.96 -23.96 5.09
CA ILE A 282 -18.09 -23.21 5.65
C ILE A 282 -18.23 -21.85 4.98
N SER A 283 -19.43 -21.29 4.93
CA SER A 283 -19.63 -20.02 4.20
C SER A 283 -20.77 -19.13 4.71
N THR A 284 -21.32 -19.45 5.87
CA THR A 284 -22.42 -18.71 6.48
C THR A 284 -22.12 -18.37 7.93
N ARG A 285 -22.78 -17.34 8.46
CA ARG A 285 -22.75 -17.02 9.90
C ARG A 285 -23.18 -18.20 10.75
N GLU A 286 -24.22 -18.91 10.33
CA GLU A 286 -24.75 -20.06 11.08
C GLU A 286 -23.71 -21.19 11.20
N ASP A 287 -22.99 -21.50 10.12
CA ASP A 287 -21.93 -22.50 10.16
C ASP A 287 -20.76 -22.06 11.04
N PHE A 288 -20.40 -20.77 10.99
CA PHE A 288 -19.37 -20.19 11.84
C PHE A 288 -19.72 -20.33 13.32
N ASP A 289 -20.94 -19.96 13.71
CA ASP A 289 -21.39 -20.05 15.11
C ASP A 289 -21.44 -21.50 15.62
N LYS A 290 -21.63 -22.49 14.73
CA LYS A 290 -21.63 -23.93 15.06
C LYS A 290 -20.23 -24.52 15.32
N LEU A 291 -19.16 -23.87 14.85
CA LEU A 291 -17.79 -24.36 15.06
C LEU A 291 -17.47 -24.58 16.56
N GLY A 292 -18.01 -23.71 17.43
CA GLY A 292 -17.80 -23.79 18.87
C GLY A 292 -16.31 -23.82 19.24
N THR A 293 -15.91 -24.79 20.07
CA THR A 293 -14.52 -24.96 20.53
C THR A 293 -13.77 -26.09 19.83
N ASN A 294 -14.46 -26.95 19.09
CA ASN A 294 -13.89 -28.13 18.44
C ASN A 294 -13.86 -27.90 16.93
N VAL A 295 -12.86 -27.15 16.48
CA VAL A 295 -12.63 -26.88 15.05
C VAL A 295 -11.75 -27.97 14.46
N GLU A 296 -12.24 -28.65 13.42
CA GLU A 296 -11.46 -29.63 12.65
C GLU A 296 -10.65 -28.92 11.56
N LEU A 297 -9.36 -29.23 11.47
CA LEU A 297 -8.46 -28.70 10.44
C LEU A 297 -8.14 -29.77 9.39
N PRO A 298 -8.00 -29.40 8.10
CA PRO A 298 -7.95 -28.03 7.60
C PRO A 298 -9.34 -27.40 7.35
N LEU A 299 -9.48 -26.10 7.63
CA LEU A 299 -10.75 -25.35 7.56
C LEU A 299 -10.68 -24.15 6.60
N LEU A 300 -11.60 -24.09 5.64
CA LEU A 300 -11.83 -22.99 4.72
C LEU A 300 -13.19 -22.33 5.02
N GLY A 301 -13.17 -21.11 5.55
CA GLY A 301 -14.35 -20.30 5.83
C GLY A 301 -14.41 -19.05 4.96
N LEU A 302 -15.39 -18.99 4.04
CA LEU A 302 -15.59 -17.86 3.11
C LEU A 302 -16.97 -17.21 3.31
N PHE A 303 -17.03 -16.13 4.08
CA PHE A 303 -18.27 -15.55 4.61
C PHE A 303 -18.90 -14.46 3.73
N ALA A 304 -18.16 -13.95 2.75
CA ALA A 304 -18.62 -12.93 1.80
C ALA A 304 -18.25 -13.30 0.35
N ALA A 305 -19.00 -12.77 -0.62
CA ALA A 305 -18.71 -12.99 -2.05
C ALA A 305 -17.39 -12.34 -2.45
N GLY A 306 -17.23 -11.05 -2.20
CA GLY A 306 -15.95 -10.34 -2.20
C GLY A 306 -15.49 -10.13 -0.76
N ASP A 307 -15.13 -8.90 -0.42
CA ASP A 307 -14.73 -8.54 0.94
C ASP A 307 -15.91 -8.57 1.93
N ILE A 308 -15.59 -8.75 3.20
CA ILE A 308 -16.52 -8.50 4.30
C ILE A 308 -16.78 -6.97 4.35
N PRO A 309 -18.02 -6.51 4.57
CA PRO A 309 -18.33 -5.08 4.64
C PRO A 309 -17.48 -4.35 5.69
N TYR A 310 -17.30 -3.03 5.51
CA TYR A 310 -16.60 -2.21 6.49
C TYR A 310 -17.20 -2.36 7.90
N GLU A 311 -16.41 -2.27 8.96
CA GLU A 311 -16.87 -2.43 10.34
C GLU A 311 -18.04 -1.50 10.69
N VAL A 312 -18.02 -0.26 10.17
CA VAL A 312 -19.10 0.72 10.34
C VAL A 312 -20.45 0.18 9.83
N ASP A 313 -20.44 -0.61 8.76
CA ASP A 313 -21.63 -1.25 8.17
C ASP A 313 -21.88 -2.64 8.76
N ARG A 314 -20.82 -3.46 8.88
CA ARG A 314 -20.86 -4.86 9.32
C ARG A 314 -21.45 -5.01 10.71
N ARG A 315 -21.27 -4.03 11.60
CA ARG A 315 -21.88 -4.04 12.94
C ARG A 315 -23.41 -4.05 12.92
N TYR A 316 -24.04 -3.61 11.83
CA TYR A 316 -25.49 -3.73 11.59
C TYR A 316 -25.88 -5.05 10.90
N GLN A 317 -24.88 -5.85 10.53
CA GLN A 317 -24.99 -7.11 9.80
C GLN A 317 -24.32 -8.28 10.55
N ASN A 318 -24.26 -8.22 11.88
CA ASN A 318 -23.65 -9.26 12.74
C ASN A 318 -24.27 -10.65 12.51
N ALA A 319 -25.55 -10.72 12.14
CA ALA A 319 -26.24 -11.96 11.81
C ALA A 319 -25.83 -12.57 10.46
N THR A 320 -25.06 -11.84 9.64
CA THR A 320 -24.61 -12.24 8.30
C THR A 320 -23.10 -12.48 8.27
N PHE A 321 -22.32 -11.61 8.91
CA PHE A 321 -20.87 -11.65 8.85
C PHE A 321 -20.23 -11.75 10.24
N PRO A 322 -19.28 -12.68 10.46
CA PRO A 322 -18.43 -12.64 11.64
C PRO A 322 -17.51 -11.41 11.59
N SER A 323 -17.20 -10.86 12.75
CA SER A 323 -16.16 -9.85 12.90
C SER A 323 -14.77 -10.47 12.82
N ILE A 324 -13.76 -9.65 12.51
CA ILE A 324 -12.35 -10.08 12.57
C ILE A 324 -11.96 -10.56 13.97
N GLU A 325 -12.48 -9.94 15.04
CA GLU A 325 -12.25 -10.38 16.42
C GLU A 325 -12.77 -11.81 16.64
N GLU A 326 -14.01 -12.09 16.20
CA GLU A 326 -14.60 -13.43 16.29
C GLU A 326 -13.78 -14.45 15.49
N MET A 327 -13.41 -14.13 14.25
CA MET A 327 -12.61 -15.02 13.41
C MET A 327 -11.22 -15.29 14.01
N ALA A 328 -10.55 -14.26 14.55
CA ALA A 328 -9.25 -14.39 15.20
C ALA A 328 -9.33 -15.28 16.45
N ARG A 329 -10.33 -15.07 17.33
CA ARG A 329 -10.53 -15.93 18.51
C ARG A 329 -10.77 -17.38 18.11
N THR A 330 -11.60 -17.62 17.10
CA THR A 330 -11.85 -18.98 16.57
C THR A 330 -10.59 -19.62 16.02
N ALA A 331 -9.81 -18.88 15.21
CA ALA A 331 -8.56 -19.36 14.64
C ALA A 331 -7.52 -19.70 15.71
N LEU A 332 -7.28 -18.81 16.68
CA LEU A 332 -6.32 -19.03 17.76
C LEU A 332 -6.68 -20.24 18.61
N ASN A 333 -7.96 -20.42 18.93
CA ASN A 333 -8.44 -21.59 19.66
C ASN A 333 -8.24 -22.88 18.84
N ALA A 334 -8.59 -22.87 17.55
CA ALA A 334 -8.43 -24.01 16.65
C ALA A 334 -6.95 -24.42 16.51
N LEU A 335 -6.08 -23.46 16.23
CA LEU A 335 -4.64 -23.67 16.04
C LEU A 335 -3.96 -24.12 17.35
N SER A 336 -4.33 -23.54 18.49
CA SER A 336 -3.82 -23.95 19.80
C SER A 336 -4.26 -25.37 20.16
N ALA A 337 -5.50 -25.75 19.86
CA ALA A 337 -6.00 -27.10 20.10
C ALA A 337 -5.30 -28.12 19.19
N ALA A 338 -5.18 -27.82 17.90
CA ALA A 338 -4.54 -28.69 16.92
C ALA A 338 -3.05 -28.94 17.20
N THR A 339 -2.38 -27.97 17.81
CA THR A 339 -0.95 -28.06 18.10
C THR A 339 -0.65 -28.61 19.49
N LYS A 340 -1.65 -28.88 20.35
CA LYS A 340 -1.45 -29.25 21.76
C LYS A 340 -0.40 -30.35 21.96
N ASP A 341 -0.52 -31.44 21.19
CA ASP A 341 0.36 -32.62 21.28
C ASP A 341 1.46 -32.65 20.19
N SER A 342 1.70 -31.52 19.51
CA SER A 342 2.77 -31.34 18.51
C SER A 342 4.05 -30.78 19.13
N ASP A 343 5.19 -31.11 18.50
CA ASP A 343 6.51 -30.54 18.81
C ASP A 343 6.63 -29.07 18.39
N GLN A 344 5.84 -28.64 17.40
CA GLN A 344 5.74 -27.26 16.94
C GLN A 344 4.40 -26.63 17.33
N GLY A 345 4.38 -25.31 17.48
CA GLY A 345 3.17 -24.55 17.69
C GLY A 345 2.53 -24.16 16.35
N PHE A 346 1.98 -22.95 16.29
CA PHE A 346 1.39 -22.42 15.06
C PHE A 346 2.01 -21.08 14.61
N PHE A 347 1.83 -20.80 13.33
CA PHE A 347 2.04 -19.48 12.74
C PHE A 347 0.76 -19.01 12.06
N VAL A 348 0.23 -17.86 12.48
CA VAL A 348 -0.98 -17.27 11.91
C VAL A 348 -0.73 -15.85 11.48
N MET A 349 -1.26 -15.47 10.32
CA MET A 349 -1.36 -14.09 9.88
C MET A 349 -2.81 -13.60 10.03
N ILE A 350 -3.01 -12.47 10.70
CA ILE A 350 -4.32 -11.84 10.90
C ILE A 350 -4.29 -10.43 10.33
N GLU A 351 -5.21 -10.10 9.43
CA GLU A 351 -5.19 -8.85 8.70
C GLU A 351 -6.43 -7.98 8.98
N GLY A 352 -6.19 -6.76 9.48
CA GLY A 352 -7.15 -5.65 9.43
C GLY A 352 -7.20 -5.05 8.02
N SER A 353 -7.72 -5.84 7.07
CA SER A 353 -7.55 -5.60 5.63
C SER A 353 -8.26 -4.36 5.10
N ARG A 354 -9.39 -3.98 5.70
CA ARG A 354 -10.28 -2.93 5.16
C ARG A 354 -9.88 -1.51 5.57
N ILE A 355 -8.85 -1.33 6.40
CA ILE A 355 -8.30 -0.01 6.75
C ILE A 355 -7.77 0.69 5.48
N ASP A 356 -7.04 -0.04 4.64
CA ASP A 356 -6.56 0.43 3.34
C ASP A 356 -7.69 0.89 2.42
N HIS A 357 -8.70 0.03 2.24
CA HIS A 357 -9.84 0.37 1.39
C HIS A 357 -10.60 1.62 1.87
N ALA A 358 -10.72 1.82 3.19
CA ALA A 358 -11.29 3.04 3.74
C ALA A 358 -10.43 4.28 3.43
N GLY A 359 -9.11 4.12 3.46
CA GLY A 359 -8.14 5.12 3.01
C GLY A 359 -8.27 5.44 1.52
N HIS A 360 -8.33 4.43 0.65
CA HIS A 360 -8.56 4.61 -0.79
C HIS A 360 -9.89 5.33 -1.07
N ALA A 361 -10.93 5.00 -0.32
CA ALA A 361 -12.24 5.64 -0.40
C ALA A 361 -12.26 7.08 0.15
N ASN A 362 -11.20 7.50 0.83
CA ASN A 362 -11.15 8.74 1.62
C ASN A 362 -12.32 8.84 2.61
N ASP A 363 -12.74 7.71 3.19
CA ASP A 363 -13.88 7.60 4.11
C ASP A 363 -13.39 7.59 5.57
N PRO A 364 -13.41 8.74 6.26
CA PRO A 364 -12.86 8.84 7.61
C PRO A 364 -13.71 8.10 8.65
N ALA A 365 -15.00 7.88 8.40
CA ALA A 365 -15.87 7.13 9.30
C ALA A 365 -15.58 5.63 9.20
N ALA A 366 -15.42 5.10 7.98
CA ALA A 366 -14.95 3.74 7.78
C ALA A 366 -13.55 3.56 8.41
N GLN A 367 -12.62 4.49 8.19
CA GLN A 367 -11.24 4.42 8.70
C GLN A 367 -11.19 4.20 10.21
N VAL A 368 -11.87 5.04 11.01
CA VAL A 368 -11.84 4.91 12.48
C VAL A 368 -12.48 3.61 12.96
N HIS A 369 -13.53 3.15 12.30
CA HIS A 369 -14.22 1.92 12.68
C HIS A 369 -13.38 0.67 12.37
N GLU A 370 -12.64 0.66 11.26
CA GLU A 370 -11.71 -0.40 10.91
C GLU A 370 -10.53 -0.48 11.88
N VAL A 371 -9.90 0.66 12.19
CA VAL A 371 -8.81 0.72 13.18
C VAL A 371 -9.29 0.22 14.55
N LEU A 372 -10.52 0.55 14.96
CA LEU A 372 -11.09 0.03 16.21
C LEU A 372 -11.40 -1.46 16.17
N ALA A 373 -11.83 -2.01 15.03
CA ALA A 373 -12.00 -3.45 14.88
C ALA A 373 -10.66 -4.18 15.02
N TYR A 374 -9.60 -3.60 14.45
CA TYR A 374 -8.24 -4.11 14.55
C TYR A 374 -7.71 -4.01 16.00
N ASP A 375 -7.89 -2.88 16.68
CA ASP A 375 -7.48 -2.70 18.08
C ASP A 375 -8.20 -3.68 19.03
N ARG A 376 -9.51 -3.93 18.85
CA ARG A 376 -10.24 -4.97 19.59
C ARG A 376 -9.69 -6.37 19.32
N THR A 377 -9.26 -6.65 18.09
CA THR A 377 -8.65 -7.92 17.71
C THR A 377 -7.28 -8.08 18.36
N VAL A 378 -6.48 -7.01 18.42
CA VAL A 378 -5.21 -6.98 19.16
C VAL A 378 -5.45 -7.29 20.63
N ALA A 379 -6.46 -6.69 21.26
CA ALA A 379 -6.85 -7.00 22.64
C ALA A 379 -7.21 -8.50 22.81
N ALA A 380 -7.97 -9.07 21.87
CA ALA A 380 -8.32 -10.49 21.87
C ALA A 380 -7.08 -11.41 21.74
N VAL A 381 -6.11 -11.03 20.91
CA VAL A 381 -4.84 -11.73 20.74
C VAL A 381 -3.99 -11.66 22.01
N LEU A 382 -3.93 -10.49 22.66
CA LEU A 382 -3.21 -10.31 23.92
C LEU A 382 -3.84 -11.12 25.07
N ASP A 383 -5.18 -11.19 25.13
CA ASP A 383 -5.89 -12.07 26.05
C ASP A 383 -5.51 -13.54 25.82
N PHE A 384 -5.47 -13.98 24.56
CA PHE A 384 -5.02 -15.33 24.22
C PHE A 384 -3.56 -15.58 24.64
N ILE A 385 -2.65 -14.64 24.39
CA ILE A 385 -1.23 -14.75 24.77
C ILE A 385 -1.08 -14.91 26.28
N LYS A 386 -1.84 -14.12 27.05
CA LYS A 386 -1.81 -14.15 28.52
C LYS A 386 -2.21 -15.53 29.08
N ASP A 387 -3.17 -16.19 28.42
CA ASP A 387 -3.69 -17.49 28.86
C ASP A 387 -2.98 -18.68 28.19
N SER A 388 -2.02 -18.43 27.28
CA SER A 388 -1.33 -19.48 26.54
C SER A 388 -0.28 -20.21 27.38
N GLU A 389 -0.34 -21.54 27.40
CA GLU A 389 0.70 -22.39 28.00
C GLU A 389 1.97 -22.47 27.13
N THR A 390 1.86 -22.15 25.84
CA THR A 390 2.98 -22.16 24.88
C THR A 390 3.48 -20.74 24.68
N PRO A 391 4.81 -20.47 24.75
CA PRO A 391 5.36 -19.16 24.45
C PRO A 391 4.83 -18.61 23.12
N THR A 392 4.11 -17.50 23.18
CA THR A 392 3.43 -16.89 22.04
C THR A 392 3.86 -15.44 21.91
N LEU A 393 4.30 -15.05 20.72
CA LEU A 393 4.65 -13.68 20.38
C LEU A 393 3.64 -13.13 19.38
N MET A 394 3.16 -11.91 19.61
CA MET A 394 2.52 -11.10 18.58
C MET A 394 3.47 -10.03 18.08
N VAL A 395 3.54 -9.88 16.76
CA VAL A 395 4.14 -8.75 16.05
C VAL A 395 3.09 -8.18 15.12
N SER A 396 2.90 -6.86 15.16
CA SER A 396 1.97 -6.16 14.27
C SER A 396 2.70 -5.07 13.51
N THR A 397 2.38 -4.88 12.23
CA THR A 397 2.82 -3.74 11.43
C THR A 397 1.79 -3.44 10.35
N SER A 398 2.01 -2.40 9.57
CA SER A 398 1.33 -2.19 8.30
C SER A 398 2.32 -2.43 7.14
N ASP A 399 1.79 -2.72 5.96
CA ASP A 399 2.49 -2.77 4.68
C ASP A 399 2.71 -1.38 4.06
N HIS A 400 1.79 -0.43 4.27
CA HIS A 400 1.88 0.98 3.84
C HIS A 400 0.88 1.89 4.57
N GLU A 401 0.96 3.20 4.35
CA GLU A 401 -0.14 4.12 4.66
C GLU A 401 -0.99 4.37 3.41
N THR A 402 -2.29 4.63 3.59
CA THR A 402 -3.21 4.88 2.48
C THR A 402 -4.01 6.16 2.61
N GLY A 403 -4.12 6.89 1.50
CA GLY A 403 -4.89 8.12 1.34
C GLY A 403 -4.10 9.41 1.63
N GLY A 404 -2.92 9.30 2.25
CA GLY A 404 -2.18 10.46 2.75
C GLY A 404 -3.02 11.25 3.74
N LEU A 405 -3.56 10.54 4.73
CA LEU A 405 -4.51 11.06 5.68
C LEU A 405 -3.88 12.15 6.56
N ALA A 406 -4.61 13.25 6.71
CA ALA A 406 -4.35 14.31 7.66
C ALA A 406 -5.60 14.60 8.51
N THR A 407 -5.45 14.68 9.83
CA THR A 407 -6.47 15.23 10.75
C THR A 407 -6.42 16.76 10.79
N ALA A 408 -6.38 17.35 9.60
CA ALA A 408 -6.48 18.78 9.33
C ALA A 408 -6.77 19.02 7.86
N ARG A 409 -7.70 19.92 7.53
CA ARG A 409 -7.97 20.36 6.15
C ARG A 409 -8.37 21.82 6.12
N GLN A 410 -7.66 22.61 5.32
CA GLN A 410 -8.05 23.98 5.03
C GLN A 410 -9.08 24.00 3.90
N LEU A 411 -10.26 24.59 4.15
CA LEU A 411 -11.36 24.65 3.18
C LEU A 411 -11.59 26.04 2.57
N HIS A 412 -10.92 27.07 3.07
CA HIS A 412 -11.11 28.46 2.65
C HIS A 412 -9.77 29.21 2.60
N GLN A 413 -9.74 30.35 1.89
CA GLN A 413 -8.53 31.14 1.71
C GLN A 413 -8.11 31.97 2.94
N GLU A 414 -8.96 32.04 3.97
CA GLU A 414 -8.62 32.76 5.21
C GLU A 414 -7.44 32.11 5.95
N TYR A 415 -6.90 32.81 6.96
CA TYR A 415 -5.79 32.31 7.77
C TYR A 415 -6.05 30.88 8.29
N PRO A 416 -5.05 29.98 8.25
CA PRO A 416 -5.24 28.58 8.63
C PRO A 416 -5.83 28.40 10.03
N ARG A 417 -6.85 27.54 10.13
CA ARG A 417 -7.46 27.17 11.41
C ARG A 417 -7.03 25.77 11.82
N TYR A 418 -6.62 25.60 13.08
CA TYR A 418 -6.16 24.33 13.65
C TYR A 418 -7.36 23.50 14.14
N LEU A 419 -8.11 22.95 13.21
CA LEU A 419 -9.41 22.33 13.47
C LEU A 419 -9.51 20.96 12.81
N TRP A 420 -10.13 20.04 13.54
CA TRP A 420 -10.82 18.87 13.00
C TRP A 420 -11.91 18.44 13.99
N TYR A 421 -12.95 17.76 13.50
CA TYR A 421 -14.18 17.54 14.24
C TYR A 421 -14.57 16.05 14.32
N PRO A 422 -14.14 15.32 15.37
CA PRO A 422 -14.51 13.91 15.56
C PRO A 422 -16.03 13.70 15.70
N SER A 423 -16.76 14.72 16.13
CA SER A 423 -18.21 14.71 16.26
C SER A 423 -18.95 14.42 14.95
N VAL A 424 -18.35 14.79 13.81
CA VAL A 424 -18.95 14.55 12.49
C VAL A 424 -18.94 13.06 12.19
N LEU A 425 -17.79 12.40 12.38
CA LEU A 425 -17.65 10.95 12.21
C LEU A 425 -18.55 10.19 13.19
N ALA A 426 -18.71 10.69 14.43
CA ALA A 426 -19.58 10.07 15.43
C ALA A 426 -21.07 10.01 15.03
N ASN A 427 -21.52 10.89 14.13
CA ASN A 427 -22.89 10.89 13.61
C ASN A 427 -23.09 9.95 12.42
N VAL A 428 -22.01 9.43 11.83
CA VAL A 428 -22.07 8.52 10.69
C VAL A 428 -22.42 7.12 11.18
N SER A 429 -23.40 6.50 10.54
CA SER A 429 -23.83 5.12 10.81
C SER A 429 -23.41 4.14 9.74
N HIS A 430 -23.20 4.58 8.49
CA HIS A 430 -22.82 3.71 7.37
C HIS A 430 -21.79 4.40 6.48
N SER A 431 -20.95 3.61 5.80
CA SER A 431 -19.89 4.07 4.90
C SER A 431 -20.44 4.68 3.61
N GLY A 432 -19.62 5.49 2.93
CA GLY A 432 -19.92 5.98 1.59
C GLY A 432 -20.17 4.84 0.59
N ALA A 433 -19.48 3.71 0.75
CA ALA A 433 -19.69 2.53 -0.08
C ALA A 433 -21.09 1.92 0.09
N TYR A 434 -21.58 1.83 1.34
CA TYR A 434 -22.95 1.38 1.63
C TYR A 434 -23.99 2.30 0.99
N LEU A 435 -23.84 3.62 1.17
CA LEU A 435 -24.76 4.60 0.58
C LEU A 435 -24.73 4.54 -0.95
N SER A 436 -23.56 4.38 -1.56
CA SER A 436 -23.42 4.21 -3.01
C SER A 436 -24.19 2.99 -3.51
N HIS A 437 -24.10 1.86 -2.80
CA HIS A 437 -24.86 0.66 -3.14
C HIS A 437 -26.37 0.88 -3.02
N ALA A 438 -26.84 1.48 -1.92
CA ALA A 438 -28.24 1.81 -1.71
C ALA A 438 -28.76 2.77 -2.81
N TYR A 439 -27.94 3.75 -3.19
CA TYR A 439 -28.27 4.70 -4.25
C TYR A 439 -28.38 4.02 -5.62
N HIS A 440 -27.43 3.17 -6.02
CA HIS A 440 -27.53 2.42 -7.27
C HIS A 440 -28.70 1.44 -7.29
N ALA A 441 -29.03 0.81 -6.16
CA ALA A 441 -30.21 -0.04 -6.03
C ALA A 441 -31.50 0.78 -6.22
N HIS A 442 -31.58 1.98 -5.66
CA HIS A 442 -32.69 2.90 -5.88
C HIS A 442 -32.80 3.28 -7.37
N LEU A 443 -31.71 3.70 -8.00
CA LEU A 443 -31.69 4.05 -9.44
C LEU A 443 -32.15 2.88 -10.32
N SER A 444 -31.71 1.66 -10.01
CA SER A 444 -32.08 0.44 -10.74
C SER A 444 -33.56 0.05 -10.55
N SER A 445 -34.20 0.50 -9.47
CA SER A 445 -35.62 0.25 -9.19
C SER A 445 -36.58 1.18 -9.92
N LEU A 446 -36.07 2.26 -10.52
CA LEU A 446 -36.90 3.25 -11.21
C LEU A 446 -37.47 2.67 -12.53
N PRO A 447 -38.75 2.94 -12.86
CA PRO A 447 -39.37 2.39 -14.07
C PRO A 447 -38.62 2.82 -15.36
N SER A 448 -38.02 1.83 -16.04
CA SER A 448 -37.45 1.84 -17.40
C SER A 448 -37.13 3.21 -18.00
N ALA A 449 -36.07 3.85 -17.51
CA ALA A 449 -35.20 4.59 -18.40
C ALA A 449 -34.19 3.57 -18.96
N SER A 450 -34.30 3.21 -20.24
CA SER A 450 -33.33 2.35 -20.93
C SER A 450 -31.93 2.98 -21.06
N SER A 451 -31.69 4.09 -20.36
CA SER A 451 -30.40 4.70 -20.12
C SER A 451 -30.39 5.35 -18.73
N LEU A 452 -29.30 5.15 -17.97
CA LEU A 452 -29.06 5.80 -16.67
C LEU A 452 -29.25 7.33 -16.76
N SER A 453 -28.95 7.92 -17.92
CA SER A 453 -29.04 9.37 -18.18
C SER A 453 -30.45 9.95 -18.11
N THR A 454 -31.51 9.18 -18.41
CA THR A 454 -32.88 9.72 -18.41
C THR A 454 -33.51 9.72 -17.01
N ALA A 455 -33.09 8.80 -16.13
CA ALA A 455 -33.54 8.76 -14.73
C ALA A 455 -32.85 9.83 -13.86
N LEU A 456 -31.59 10.15 -14.16
CA LEU A 456 -30.77 11.12 -13.43
C LEU A 456 -31.11 12.58 -13.76
N ALA A 457 -31.75 12.83 -14.91
CA ALA A 457 -31.87 14.19 -15.45
C ALA A 457 -32.68 15.18 -14.59
N SER A 458 -33.71 14.77 -13.83
CA SER A 458 -34.48 15.69 -12.96
C SER A 458 -35.64 15.04 -12.19
N SER A 459 -35.44 13.88 -11.56
CA SER A 459 -36.46 13.30 -10.69
C SER A 459 -36.35 13.95 -9.30
N GLU A 460 -37.24 14.90 -8.98
CA GLU A 460 -37.40 15.50 -7.64
C GLU A 460 -37.46 14.39 -6.55
N GLY A 461 -38.00 13.23 -6.90
CA GLY A 461 -38.03 12.03 -6.05
C GLY A 461 -36.64 11.48 -5.73
N THR A 462 -35.71 11.44 -6.69
CA THR A 462 -34.34 10.96 -6.48
C THR A 462 -33.54 11.93 -5.61
N ARG A 463 -33.72 13.25 -5.82
CA ARG A 463 -33.14 14.26 -4.93
C ARG A 463 -33.65 14.10 -3.50
N THR A 464 -34.95 13.92 -3.33
CA THR A 464 -35.59 13.69 -2.02
C THR A 464 -35.05 12.41 -1.36
N TYR A 465 -34.88 11.34 -2.14
CA TYR A 465 -34.27 10.10 -1.68
C TYR A 465 -32.84 10.32 -1.20
N LEU A 466 -31.99 11.00 -1.98
CA LEU A 466 -30.61 11.32 -1.59
C LEU A 466 -30.56 12.12 -0.28
N ILE A 467 -31.39 13.15 -0.12
CA ILE A 467 -31.48 13.92 1.13
C ILE A 467 -31.79 13.01 2.32
N SER A 468 -32.78 12.13 2.18
CA SER A 468 -33.11 11.16 3.25
C SER A 468 -31.96 10.18 3.52
N LEU A 469 -31.34 9.64 2.47
CA LEU A 469 -30.23 8.70 2.58
C LEU A 469 -29.03 9.33 3.30
N ILE A 470 -28.67 10.57 2.94
CA ILE A 470 -27.57 11.33 3.53
C ILE A 470 -27.87 11.66 4.99
N SER A 471 -29.07 12.19 5.28
CA SER A 471 -29.48 12.55 6.63
C SER A 471 -29.50 11.33 7.56
N ASP A 472 -30.15 10.25 7.13
CA ASP A 472 -30.38 9.07 7.97
C ASP A 472 -29.08 8.29 8.23
N ASN A 473 -28.12 8.33 7.30
CA ASN A 473 -26.92 7.50 7.40
C ASN A 473 -25.64 8.26 7.74
N LEU A 474 -25.46 9.50 7.26
CA LEU A 474 -24.27 10.32 7.55
C LEU A 474 -24.52 11.36 8.65
N GLY A 475 -25.78 11.57 9.07
CA GLY A 475 -26.15 12.62 10.01
C GLY A 475 -26.00 14.05 9.45
N ILE A 476 -25.91 14.17 8.12
CA ILE A 476 -25.74 15.44 7.41
C ILE A 476 -27.13 15.98 7.04
N ASN A 477 -27.53 17.06 7.70
CA ASN A 477 -28.84 17.69 7.51
C ASN A 477 -28.78 18.96 6.63
N ASP A 478 -27.57 19.35 6.24
CA ASP A 478 -27.24 20.56 5.48
C ASP A 478 -26.54 20.21 4.17
N ALA A 479 -26.94 19.11 3.51
CA ALA A 479 -26.45 18.77 2.18
C ALA A 479 -26.73 19.93 1.22
N THR A 480 -25.67 20.42 0.57
CA THR A 480 -25.75 21.55 -0.34
C THR A 480 -26.32 21.14 -1.70
N ASP A 481 -26.83 22.11 -2.45
CA ASP A 481 -27.32 21.82 -3.80
C ASP A 481 -26.21 21.27 -4.71
N GLU A 482 -24.98 21.77 -4.56
CA GLU A 482 -23.80 21.32 -5.32
C GLU A 482 -23.42 19.86 -4.99
N GLU A 483 -23.47 19.46 -3.72
CA GLU A 483 -23.23 18.06 -3.31
C GLU A 483 -24.28 17.13 -3.91
N LEU A 484 -25.55 17.52 -3.87
CA LEU A 484 -26.65 16.73 -4.44
C LEU A 484 -26.58 16.66 -5.97
N ASP A 485 -26.26 17.78 -6.62
CA ASP A 485 -26.14 17.85 -8.08
C ASP A 485 -24.97 17.02 -8.58
N THR A 486 -23.86 16.98 -7.84
CA THR A 486 -22.71 16.10 -8.13
C THR A 486 -23.11 14.63 -8.08
N LEU A 487 -23.86 14.21 -7.05
CA LEU A 487 -24.36 12.83 -6.93
C LEU A 487 -25.30 12.45 -8.08
N LEU A 488 -26.16 13.38 -8.51
CA LEU A 488 -27.09 13.18 -9.62
C LEU A 488 -26.37 13.11 -10.98
N GLN A 489 -25.37 13.95 -11.20
CA GLN A 489 -24.62 14.00 -12.47
C GLN A 489 -23.60 12.86 -12.59
N HIS A 490 -23.01 12.43 -11.47
CA HIS A 490 -21.92 11.47 -11.42
C HIS A 490 -22.19 10.34 -10.41
N PRO A 491 -23.24 9.53 -10.59
CA PRO A 491 -23.58 8.46 -9.64
C PRO A 491 -22.47 7.41 -9.51
N ALA A 492 -21.62 7.22 -10.54
CA ALA A 492 -20.47 6.32 -10.46
C ALA A 492 -19.41 6.77 -9.43
N LEU A 493 -19.39 8.05 -9.05
CA LEU A 493 -18.49 8.60 -8.03
C LEU A 493 -19.15 8.71 -6.65
N ALA A 494 -20.37 8.21 -6.48
CA ALA A 494 -21.18 8.48 -5.29
C ALA A 494 -20.49 8.10 -3.98
N ALA A 495 -19.80 6.95 -3.93
CA ALA A 495 -19.03 6.54 -2.74
C ALA A 495 -18.03 7.62 -2.28
N TYR A 496 -17.24 8.17 -3.22
CA TYR A 496 -16.27 9.23 -2.93
C TYR A 496 -16.93 10.55 -2.56
N VAL A 497 -18.04 10.89 -3.20
CA VAL A 497 -18.78 12.12 -2.88
C VAL A 497 -19.34 12.04 -1.47
N PHE A 498 -19.99 10.93 -1.08
CA PHE A 498 -20.45 10.72 0.29
C PHE A 498 -19.32 10.81 1.32
N ALA A 499 -18.16 10.22 1.01
CA ALA A 499 -16.97 10.29 1.86
C ALA A 499 -16.39 11.72 1.97
N ASP A 500 -16.36 12.50 0.88
CA ASP A 500 -15.90 13.90 0.91
C ASP A 500 -16.89 14.80 1.67
N MET A 501 -18.20 14.56 1.59
CA MET A 501 -19.20 15.28 2.39
C MET A 501 -18.92 15.17 3.89
N VAL A 502 -18.51 13.98 4.36
CA VAL A 502 -18.08 13.74 5.74
C VAL A 502 -16.72 14.39 5.99
N SER A 503 -15.73 14.17 5.13
CA SER A 503 -14.37 14.70 5.29
C SER A 503 -14.31 16.23 5.37
N ARG A 504 -15.09 16.93 4.55
CA ARG A 504 -15.21 18.40 4.58
C ARG A 504 -15.77 18.89 5.91
N ARG A 505 -16.87 18.29 6.37
CA ARG A 505 -17.48 18.68 7.66
C ARG A 505 -16.57 18.33 8.83
N ALA A 506 -15.86 17.21 8.77
CA ALA A 506 -14.89 16.78 9.77
C ALA A 506 -13.57 17.57 9.73
N GLN A 507 -13.30 18.29 8.63
CA GLN A 507 -12.00 18.89 8.30
C GLN A 507 -10.85 17.89 8.35
N THR A 508 -11.08 16.69 7.84
CA THR A 508 -10.03 15.71 7.53
C THR A 508 -9.59 15.85 6.08
N GLY A 509 -8.29 15.70 5.84
CA GLY A 509 -7.65 15.86 4.54
C GLY A 509 -7.08 14.55 4.03
N TRP A 510 -7.04 14.42 2.71
CA TRP A 510 -6.52 13.29 1.97
C TRP A 510 -5.74 13.83 0.78
N SER A 511 -4.53 13.34 0.54
CA SER A 511 -3.69 13.83 -0.57
C SER A 511 -3.78 12.98 -1.82
N THR A 512 -4.31 11.75 -1.70
CA THR A 512 -4.38 10.79 -2.80
C THR A 512 -5.52 9.80 -2.56
N HIS A 513 -5.94 9.10 -3.62
CA HIS A 513 -6.73 7.88 -3.51
C HIS A 513 -5.85 6.63 -3.57
N GLY A 514 -4.52 6.76 -3.52
CA GLY A 514 -3.57 5.66 -3.49
C GLY A 514 -2.86 5.54 -2.14
N HIS A 515 -1.78 4.77 -2.11
CA HIS A 515 -0.92 4.69 -0.93
C HIS A 515 0.01 5.92 -0.81
N SER A 516 0.63 6.09 0.34
CA SER A 516 1.69 7.08 0.55
C SER A 516 2.98 6.44 1.08
N GLY A 517 4.08 7.19 0.97
CA GLY A 517 5.41 6.76 1.44
C GLY A 517 5.66 7.01 2.93
N ALA A 518 4.62 7.13 3.75
CA ALA A 518 4.79 7.31 5.19
C ALA A 518 5.33 6.04 5.85
N ASP A 519 6.29 6.21 6.77
CA ASP A 519 6.73 5.11 7.64
C ASP A 519 5.57 4.70 8.56
N VAL A 520 5.36 3.39 8.70
CA VAL A 520 4.25 2.81 9.47
C VAL A 520 4.73 2.21 10.79
N ASN A 521 3.85 2.07 11.77
CA ASN A 521 4.25 1.63 13.12
C ASN A 521 4.47 0.11 13.21
N ILE A 522 5.43 -0.30 14.05
CA ILE A 522 5.65 -1.69 14.46
C ILE A 522 5.28 -1.84 15.94
N TYR A 523 4.49 -2.87 16.25
CA TYR A 523 4.06 -3.21 17.60
C TYR A 523 4.44 -4.65 17.97
N SER A 524 4.64 -4.95 19.25
CA SER A 524 4.84 -6.31 19.71
C SER A 524 4.39 -6.54 21.14
N SER A 525 3.82 -7.72 21.42
CA SER A 525 3.40 -8.13 22.77
C SER A 525 4.56 -8.28 23.76
N ASP A 526 5.80 -8.44 23.29
CA ASP A 526 7.00 -8.55 24.13
C ASP A 526 8.18 -7.82 23.48
N HIS A 527 8.52 -6.65 24.02
CA HIS A 527 9.60 -5.79 23.53
C HIS A 527 10.98 -6.46 23.60
N LYS A 528 11.19 -7.39 24.55
CA LYS A 528 12.45 -8.09 24.70
C LYS A 528 12.56 -9.20 23.66
N ALA A 529 11.48 -9.96 23.44
CA ALA A 529 11.45 -10.98 22.39
C ALA A 529 11.59 -10.36 20.99
N ALA A 530 11.04 -9.15 20.79
CA ALA A 530 11.09 -8.38 19.55
C ALA A 530 12.17 -7.28 19.55
N GLU A 531 13.23 -7.40 20.35
CA GLU A 531 14.26 -6.36 20.49
C GLU A 531 14.90 -5.94 19.14
N ARG A 532 14.94 -6.89 18.19
CA ARG A 532 15.49 -6.70 16.84
C ARG A 532 14.64 -5.80 15.97
N LEU A 533 13.38 -5.59 16.32
CA LEU A 533 12.45 -4.72 15.60
C LEU A 533 12.32 -3.33 16.21
N ILE A 534 12.97 -3.06 17.36
CA ILE A 534 12.95 -1.74 17.99
C ILE A 534 13.64 -0.71 17.07
N GLY A 535 13.03 0.47 16.92
CA GLY A 535 13.54 1.58 16.11
C GLY A 535 12.92 1.66 14.71
N ASN A 536 13.57 2.38 13.78
CA ASN A 536 13.14 2.44 12.39
C ASN A 536 13.81 1.30 11.60
N ARG A 537 12.99 0.41 11.05
CA ARG A 537 13.38 -0.83 10.37
C ARG A 537 12.95 -0.82 8.91
N GLU A 538 13.65 -1.58 8.09
CA GLU A 538 13.14 -1.90 6.76
C GLU A 538 12.04 -2.96 6.89
N ASN A 539 11.04 -2.97 6.00
CA ASN A 539 10.01 -4.02 6.03
C ASN A 539 10.58 -5.44 5.83
N THR A 540 11.75 -5.58 5.18
CA THR A 540 12.47 -6.87 5.09
C THR A 540 13.02 -7.34 6.44
N ASP A 541 13.39 -6.42 7.34
CA ASP A 541 13.86 -6.76 8.69
C ASP A 541 12.75 -7.44 9.50
N VAL A 542 11.48 -7.07 9.25
CA VAL A 542 10.31 -7.75 9.82
C VAL A 542 10.27 -9.20 9.33
N GLY A 543 10.38 -9.42 8.02
CA GLY A 543 10.39 -10.78 7.46
C GLY A 543 11.57 -11.64 7.96
N GLU A 544 12.76 -11.05 8.04
CA GLU A 544 13.93 -11.70 8.67
C GLU A 544 13.66 -12.08 10.14
N PHE A 545 13.01 -11.19 10.89
CA PHE A 545 12.64 -11.47 12.27
C PHE A 545 11.64 -12.62 12.39
N LEU A 546 10.58 -12.66 11.56
CA LEU A 546 9.57 -13.74 11.62
C LEU A 546 10.23 -15.11 11.41
N ARG A 547 11.13 -15.19 10.43
CA ARG A 547 11.88 -16.42 10.11
C ARG A 547 12.81 -16.82 11.25
N TRP A 548 13.53 -15.84 11.80
CA TRP A 548 14.41 -16.04 12.94
C TRP A 548 13.69 -16.53 14.18
N TYR A 549 12.53 -15.95 14.47
CA TYR A 549 11.74 -16.34 15.64
C TYR A 549 11.21 -17.77 15.51
N LEU A 550 10.72 -18.14 14.32
CA LEU A 550 10.22 -19.50 14.03
C LEU A 550 11.34 -20.53 13.81
N ASP A 551 12.59 -20.08 13.69
CA ASP A 551 13.77 -20.89 13.42
C ASP A 551 13.74 -21.57 12.03
N VAL A 552 13.24 -20.87 11.00
CA VAL A 552 12.93 -21.44 9.66
C VAL A 552 13.76 -20.88 8.50
N GLU A 553 14.80 -20.10 8.75
CA GLU A 553 15.63 -19.48 7.70
C GLU A 553 16.19 -20.50 6.71
N ASP A 554 16.81 -21.57 7.20
CA ASP A 554 17.34 -22.64 6.35
C ASP A 554 16.25 -23.33 5.52
N GLU A 555 15.01 -23.37 6.04
CA GLU A 555 13.88 -24.00 5.39
C GLU A 555 13.29 -23.10 4.30
N VAL A 556 13.24 -21.78 4.53
CA VAL A 556 12.93 -20.78 3.48
C VAL A 556 13.87 -20.94 2.29
N GLU A 557 15.17 -21.08 2.54
CA GLU A 557 16.17 -21.25 1.48
C GLU A 557 15.96 -22.54 0.69
N LYS A 558 15.52 -23.63 1.36
CA LYS A 558 15.16 -24.89 0.67
C LYS A 558 13.90 -24.74 -0.16
N VAL A 559 12.85 -24.17 0.42
CA VAL A 559 11.58 -23.87 -0.27
C VAL A 559 11.85 -23.04 -1.52
N THR A 560 12.63 -21.98 -1.40
CA THR A 560 12.99 -21.11 -2.53
C THR A 560 13.69 -21.88 -3.64
N ARG A 561 14.67 -22.74 -3.31
CA ARG A 561 15.34 -23.58 -4.32
C ARG A 561 14.38 -24.54 -5.01
N GLU A 562 13.53 -25.21 -4.26
CA GLU A 562 12.54 -26.16 -4.78
C GLU A 562 11.56 -25.47 -5.74
N LEU A 563 11.01 -24.32 -5.36
CA LEU A 563 10.14 -23.51 -6.24
C LEU A 563 10.84 -23.08 -7.53
N ASN A 564 12.13 -22.71 -7.43
CA ASN A 564 12.93 -22.33 -8.59
C ASN A 564 13.29 -23.53 -9.50
N GLU A 565 13.41 -24.73 -8.96
CA GLU A 565 13.55 -25.97 -9.74
C GLU A 565 12.24 -26.28 -10.50
N TYR A 566 11.09 -26.19 -9.82
CA TYR A 566 9.76 -26.30 -10.45
C TYR A 566 9.56 -25.30 -11.60
N MET A 567 10.05 -24.07 -11.45
CA MET A 567 10.00 -23.07 -12.52
C MET A 567 10.87 -23.44 -13.73
N LYS A 568 12.01 -24.11 -13.53
CA LYS A 568 12.98 -24.46 -14.58
C LYS A 568 12.64 -25.76 -15.32
N ASP A 569 11.95 -26.69 -14.69
CA ASP A 569 11.64 -28.02 -15.23
C ASP A 569 10.67 -28.04 -16.42
N GLY A 570 10.21 -26.87 -16.89
CA GLY A 570 9.79 -26.72 -18.28
C GLY A 570 8.48 -27.40 -18.66
N SER A 571 7.45 -27.37 -17.81
CA SER A 571 6.09 -27.29 -18.39
C SER A 571 6.06 -26.04 -19.26
N ALA A 572 5.56 -26.12 -20.49
CA ALA A 572 5.82 -25.16 -21.58
C ALA A 572 5.31 -23.71 -21.37
N ASP A 573 4.88 -23.36 -20.17
CA ASP A 573 4.92 -22.03 -19.61
C ASP A 573 5.22 -22.19 -18.11
N SER A 574 5.81 -21.17 -17.50
CA SER A 574 5.69 -20.89 -16.06
C SER A 574 4.21 -20.62 -15.68
N SER A 575 3.27 -21.42 -16.17
CA SER A 575 1.83 -21.14 -16.25
C SER A 575 1.21 -21.00 -14.87
N TRP A 576 1.76 -21.69 -13.88
CA TRP A 576 1.31 -21.62 -12.49
C TRP A 576 1.68 -20.27 -11.83
N LEU A 577 2.73 -19.59 -12.30
CA LEU A 577 3.11 -18.23 -11.89
C LEU A 577 2.42 -17.14 -12.70
N GLY A 578 1.74 -17.50 -13.79
CA GLY A 578 1.18 -16.57 -14.77
C GLY A 578 2.21 -15.98 -15.73
N THR A 579 1.76 -15.05 -16.57
CA THR A 579 2.59 -14.41 -17.60
C THR A 579 3.61 -13.44 -16.98
N VAL A 580 4.78 -13.33 -17.60
CA VAL A 580 5.75 -12.28 -17.24
C VAL A 580 5.15 -10.93 -17.62
N PRO A 581 5.13 -9.94 -16.72
CA PRO A 581 4.77 -8.56 -17.05
C PRO A 581 5.71 -7.98 -18.14
N GLY A 582 5.19 -7.12 -19.01
CA GLY A 582 6.04 -6.37 -19.94
C GLY A 582 7.01 -5.45 -19.20
N GLU A 583 8.17 -5.10 -19.80
CA GLU A 583 9.17 -4.23 -19.15
C GLU A 583 8.62 -2.85 -18.74
N ASP A 584 7.67 -2.31 -19.52
CA ASP A 584 7.00 -1.03 -19.26
C ASP A 584 5.64 -1.18 -18.57
N GLU A 585 5.23 -2.42 -18.25
CA GLU A 585 3.92 -2.69 -17.69
C GLU A 585 3.89 -2.40 -16.20
N ARG A 586 3.11 -1.39 -15.81
CA ARG A 586 2.82 -1.12 -14.40
C ARG A 586 1.70 -2.03 -13.91
N LEU A 587 1.96 -2.73 -12.81
CA LEU A 587 1.05 -3.69 -12.19
C LEU A 587 0.40 -3.16 -10.90
N ASP A 588 0.60 -1.88 -10.60
CA ASP A 588 0.02 -1.21 -9.43
C ASP A 588 -1.36 -0.61 -9.71
N GLY A 589 -2.01 -0.99 -10.82
CA GLY A 589 -3.33 -0.51 -11.22
C GLY A 589 -3.39 0.98 -11.57
N GLN A 590 -2.26 1.69 -11.62
CA GLN A 590 -2.20 3.09 -12.02
C GLN A 590 -2.17 3.21 -13.55
N ASP A 591 -3.28 3.67 -14.13
CA ASP A 591 -3.28 4.18 -15.50
C ASP A 591 -2.73 5.62 -15.53
N HIS A 592 -2.22 6.02 -16.68
CA HIS A 592 -1.38 7.21 -16.82
C HIS A 592 -2.17 8.52 -16.65
N LEU A 593 -2.12 9.10 -15.46
CA LEU A 593 -2.16 10.55 -15.28
C LEU A 593 -1.08 10.98 -14.29
N ASP A 594 0.16 10.96 -14.76
CA ASP A 594 1.13 11.98 -14.35
C ASP A 594 2.22 12.12 -15.40
N HIS A 595 2.03 13.07 -16.30
CA HIS A 595 3.15 13.80 -16.88
C HIS A 595 3.81 14.66 -15.78
N TYR A 596 4.38 14.04 -14.75
CA TYR A 596 5.52 14.63 -14.07
C TYR A 596 6.77 14.24 -14.85
N ALA A 597 6.91 14.82 -16.04
CA ALA A 597 8.18 14.81 -16.76
C ALA A 597 9.16 15.61 -15.90
N GLY A 598 10.02 14.90 -15.16
CA GLY A 598 10.95 15.51 -14.23
C GLY A 598 11.70 16.69 -14.84
N ASP A 599 11.71 17.80 -14.11
CA ASP A 599 12.46 19.02 -14.43
C ASP A 599 14.00 18.84 -14.28
N HIS A 600 14.51 17.61 -14.43
CA HIS A 600 15.93 17.29 -14.28
C HIS A 600 16.49 16.31 -15.33
N ARG A 601 15.73 15.94 -16.37
CA ARG A 601 16.25 15.10 -17.48
C ARG A 601 16.07 15.67 -18.90
N ARG A 602 16.02 16.99 -19.04
CA ARG A 602 16.19 17.67 -20.34
C ARG A 602 17.19 18.83 -20.26
N ARG A 603 18.45 18.50 -19.98
CA ARG A 603 19.60 19.34 -20.34
C ARG A 603 20.76 18.47 -20.81
N GLU A 604 20.55 17.71 -21.89
CA GLU A 604 21.69 17.14 -22.63
C GLU A 604 21.43 16.91 -24.13
N GLU A 605 20.18 16.97 -24.60
CA GLU A 605 19.87 16.73 -26.03
C GLU A 605 19.52 17.98 -26.86
N GLN A 606 19.72 19.19 -26.34
CA GLN A 606 19.64 20.44 -27.13
C GLN A 606 21.00 21.09 -27.41
N ARG A 607 22.04 20.27 -27.58
CA ARG A 607 23.31 20.70 -28.19
C ARG A 607 23.77 19.72 -29.27
N SER A 608 22.90 19.40 -30.22
CA SER A 608 23.34 18.81 -31.49
C SER A 608 22.34 19.14 -32.60
N GLY A 609 22.53 20.28 -33.24
CA GLY A 609 21.67 20.73 -34.34
C GLY A 609 22.25 21.94 -35.05
N LEU A 610 23.45 21.81 -35.62
CA LEU A 610 23.91 22.66 -36.73
C LEU A 610 24.55 21.78 -37.81
N ASP A 611 23.68 21.46 -38.78
CA ASP A 611 23.80 21.18 -40.21
C ASP A 611 24.78 20.11 -40.78
N PRO A 612 24.32 19.30 -41.76
CA PRO A 612 25.08 18.21 -42.38
C PRO A 612 25.59 18.57 -43.79
N GLU A 613 26.88 18.46 -44.04
CA GLU A 613 27.39 18.27 -45.41
C GLU A 613 28.77 17.60 -45.38
N THR A 614 28.80 16.27 -45.52
CA THR A 614 29.49 15.58 -46.64
C THR A 614 29.42 14.07 -46.47
N GLN A 615 28.83 13.44 -47.48
CA GLN A 615 28.76 11.99 -47.67
C GLN A 615 30.14 11.35 -47.92
N GLN A 616 30.11 10.00 -47.84
CA GLN A 616 30.88 9.01 -48.61
C GLN A 616 32.13 8.38 -47.95
N LYS A 617 31.95 7.18 -47.37
CA LYS A 617 32.11 5.90 -48.10
C LYS A 617 31.80 4.66 -47.24
N ALA A 618 30.87 3.87 -47.76
CA ALA A 618 30.57 2.46 -47.57
C ALA A 618 31.81 1.49 -47.65
N PRO A 619 31.68 0.16 -47.46
CA PRO A 619 30.75 -0.63 -46.63
C PRO A 619 31.35 -1.90 -45.95
N LEU A 620 30.50 -2.56 -45.13
CA LEU A 620 30.26 -4.01 -44.95
C LEU A 620 31.44 -5.01 -44.88
N THR A 621 31.50 -5.83 -43.82
CA THR A 621 31.03 -7.24 -43.82
C THR A 621 31.26 -7.96 -42.48
N THR A 622 30.15 -8.46 -41.93
CA THR A 622 29.86 -9.79 -41.35
C THR A 622 30.94 -10.77 -40.82
N ARG A 623 30.51 -11.44 -39.74
CA ARG A 623 30.61 -12.88 -39.37
C ARG A 623 31.67 -13.35 -38.34
N ALA A 624 31.12 -13.61 -37.15
CA ALA A 624 30.95 -14.93 -36.51
C ALA A 624 32.13 -15.79 -36.03
N GLN A 625 31.94 -16.22 -34.76
CA GLN A 625 32.00 -17.60 -34.25
C GLN A 625 33.30 -18.19 -33.66
N GLN A 626 33.04 -18.85 -32.53
CA GLN A 626 33.58 -20.12 -32.02
C GLN A 626 34.68 -20.13 -30.93
N HIS A 627 34.19 -20.47 -29.72
CA HIS A 627 34.68 -21.47 -28.76
C HIS A 627 35.97 -22.25 -29.12
N VAL A 628 36.80 -22.53 -28.11
CA VAL A 628 36.93 -23.86 -27.46
C VAL A 628 37.94 -23.78 -26.30
N SER A 629 37.66 -24.59 -25.29
CA SER A 629 38.37 -24.88 -24.05
C SER A 629 39.79 -25.42 -24.23
N MET A 630 40.61 -25.37 -23.17
CA MET A 630 41.33 -26.55 -22.66
C MET A 630 42.04 -26.31 -21.32
N SER A 631 41.98 -27.35 -20.50
CA SER A 631 42.55 -27.56 -19.16
C SER A 631 44.03 -27.99 -19.17
N ALA A 632 44.78 -27.66 -18.11
CA ALA A 632 45.90 -28.43 -17.55
C ALA A 632 46.25 -27.80 -16.18
N SER A 633 46.06 -28.45 -15.02
CA SER A 633 46.75 -29.60 -14.42
C SER A 633 48.17 -29.33 -13.89
N MET A 634 48.29 -29.50 -12.57
CA MET A 634 49.37 -30.12 -11.79
C MET A 634 50.53 -29.30 -11.19
N ASN A 635 50.68 -29.60 -9.89
CA ASN A 635 51.88 -29.76 -9.06
C ASN A 635 52.27 -28.64 -8.07
N GLN A 636 52.05 -28.99 -6.78
CA GLN A 636 52.83 -28.55 -5.61
C GLN A 636 54.30 -29.06 -5.70
N PRO A 637 55.25 -28.61 -4.85
CA PRO A 637 55.36 -29.15 -3.48
C PRO A 637 55.94 -28.18 -2.40
N SER A 638 55.92 -28.66 -1.15
CA SER A 638 56.85 -28.39 -0.02
C SER A 638 56.92 -26.99 0.59
N ASP A 639 57.20 -26.77 1.87
CA ASP A 639 57.22 -27.56 3.10
C ASP A 639 57.27 -26.53 4.26
N GLU A 640 56.74 -26.94 5.42
CA GLU A 640 57.24 -26.71 6.80
C GLU A 640 58.06 -25.44 7.18
N GLU A 641 57.58 -24.64 8.15
CA GLU A 641 58.10 -24.65 9.54
C GLU A 641 57.53 -23.52 10.43
N THR A 642 57.30 -23.91 11.68
CA THR A 642 56.89 -23.15 12.86
C THR A 642 57.94 -22.17 13.39
N TYR A 643 57.53 -20.98 13.88
CA TYR A 643 58.26 -20.29 14.95
C TYR A 643 57.36 -19.35 15.79
N ASN A 644 57.49 -19.52 17.11
CA ASN A 644 56.96 -18.68 18.18
C ASN A 644 58.17 -18.10 18.94
N PRO A 645 58.13 -16.86 19.43
CA PRO A 645 58.53 -16.73 20.83
C PRO A 645 57.72 -15.74 21.68
N ARG A 646 57.69 -16.12 22.96
CA ARG A 646 57.23 -15.41 24.16
C ARG A 646 58.04 -14.14 24.46
N GLY A 647 57.43 -13.18 25.14
CA GLY A 647 57.96 -12.73 26.44
C GLY A 647 58.03 -11.22 26.77
N ARG A 648 57.24 -10.85 27.79
CA ARG A 648 57.52 -9.94 28.94
C ARG A 648 57.24 -8.42 28.85
N THR A 649 56.48 -8.01 29.89
CA THR A 649 56.09 -6.68 30.40
C THR A 649 57.23 -5.96 31.17
N PRO A 650 57.04 -4.67 31.51
CA PRO A 650 56.80 -4.32 32.93
C PRO A 650 55.82 -3.14 33.23
N SER A 651 55.00 -3.35 34.29
CA SER A 651 54.56 -2.49 35.44
C SER A 651 55.26 -1.10 35.63
N ARG A 652 54.73 0.00 36.20
CA ARG A 652 53.69 0.42 37.21
C ARG A 652 53.61 1.99 37.09
N SER A 653 52.61 2.79 37.51
CA SER A 653 52.10 3.10 38.86
C SER A 653 50.96 4.17 38.81
N ARG A 654 50.30 4.40 39.96
CA ARG A 654 48.97 5.01 40.21
C ARG A 654 49.02 6.38 40.96
N ILE A 655 47.94 7.20 40.81
CA ILE A 655 47.24 8.11 41.79
C ILE A 655 47.88 9.52 42.07
N PRO A 656 47.15 10.64 42.42
CA PRO A 656 45.80 10.80 43.04
C PRO A 656 44.80 11.88 42.53
N VAL A 657 43.60 11.84 43.14
CA VAL A 657 42.44 12.76 43.13
C VAL A 657 42.48 13.79 44.27
N ALA A 658 41.94 15.01 44.08
CA ALA A 658 41.24 15.82 45.11
C ALA A 658 40.42 17.04 44.56
N GLU A 659 39.12 17.10 44.91
CA GLU A 659 38.21 18.21 45.36
C GLU A 659 38.30 19.66 44.78
N ARG A 660 37.26 20.52 44.64
CA ARG A 660 35.79 20.61 44.96
C ARG A 660 35.22 21.94 44.39
N ARG A 661 33.90 22.02 44.14
CA ARG A 661 32.86 23.08 44.47
C ARG A 661 31.76 23.12 43.38
N LYS A 662 30.54 22.56 43.55
CA LYS A 662 29.30 22.93 44.31
C LYS A 662 28.57 24.23 43.86
N ILE A 663 27.39 24.07 43.26
CA ILE A 663 26.20 24.98 43.28
C ILE A 663 24.92 24.09 43.41
N PRO A 664 23.87 24.48 44.16
CA PRO A 664 22.90 23.56 44.78
C PRO A 664 21.58 23.32 44.02
N VAL A 665 21.00 22.14 44.24
CA VAL A 665 19.65 21.71 43.83
C VAL A 665 18.67 21.93 44.99
N ALA A 666 17.51 22.51 44.71
CA ALA A 666 16.42 22.71 45.68
C ALA A 666 15.62 21.42 45.93
N GLU A 667 15.23 21.24 47.20
CA GLU A 667 14.60 20.07 47.79
C GLU A 667 13.25 19.67 47.16
N ARG A 668 13.08 18.38 46.82
CA ARG A 668 11.76 17.72 46.78
C ARG A 668 11.56 16.93 48.07
N ARG A 669 10.54 17.31 48.84
CA ARG A 669 10.08 16.59 50.03
C ARG A 669 9.56 15.20 49.66
N LYS A 670 10.01 14.21 50.42
CA LYS A 670 9.55 12.81 50.41
C LYS A 670 8.12 12.71 50.97
N ILE A 671 7.26 11.95 50.31
CA ILE A 671 6.04 11.36 50.89
C ILE A 671 6.17 9.83 50.72
N PRO A 672 5.85 9.00 51.73
CA PRO A 672 6.16 7.57 51.73
C PRO A 672 5.25 6.75 50.81
N VAL A 673 5.83 5.74 50.19
CA VAL A 673 5.16 4.68 49.41
C VAL A 673 4.32 3.82 50.35
N ALA A 674 3.01 3.84 50.17
CA ALA A 674 2.10 2.84 50.71
C ALA A 674 1.82 1.78 49.63
N GLU A 675 2.05 0.52 49.99
CA GLU A 675 1.61 -0.69 49.27
C GLU A 675 0.25 -0.50 48.59
N ARG A 676 0.19 -0.73 47.28
CA ARG A 676 -1.07 -1.05 46.61
C ARG A 676 -0.96 -2.43 45.97
N ARG A 677 -1.82 -3.28 46.52
CA ARG A 677 -2.12 -4.65 46.12
C ARG A 677 -2.47 -4.72 44.64
N ARG A 678 -2.00 -5.79 44.00
CA ARG A 678 -2.52 -6.34 42.75
C ARG A 678 -4.05 -6.47 42.87
N ILE A 679 -4.77 -5.96 41.88
CA ILE A 679 -6.20 -6.22 41.72
C ILE A 679 -6.34 -7.05 40.43
N ASP A 680 -6.91 -8.25 40.57
CA ASP A 680 -7.24 -9.14 39.47
C ASP A 680 -8.32 -8.54 38.56
N VAL A 681 -8.11 -8.66 37.25
CA VAL A 681 -9.01 -8.20 36.17
C VAL A 681 -10.13 -9.22 35.93
N ALA A 682 -10.75 -9.71 37.01
CA ALA A 682 -11.80 -10.72 36.94
C ALA A 682 -12.98 -10.39 37.87
N GLU A 683 -13.51 -9.16 37.82
CA GLU A 683 -14.79 -8.86 38.48
C GLU A 683 -15.56 -7.65 37.92
N ARG A 684 -15.54 -7.42 36.60
CA ARG A 684 -16.39 -6.40 35.93
C ARG A 684 -17.49 -6.96 35.05
N ARG A 685 -18.05 -8.13 35.40
CA ARG A 685 -19.34 -8.57 34.86
C ARG A 685 -20.22 -9.10 35.98
N LYS A 686 -21.15 -8.23 36.42
CA LYS A 686 -22.53 -8.50 36.85
C LYS A 686 -22.98 -7.41 37.82
N ARG A 687 -23.89 -6.54 37.38
CA ARG A 687 -24.99 -6.04 38.24
C ARG A 687 -26.16 -5.56 37.37
N PRO A 688 -27.40 -5.75 37.85
CA PRO A 688 -28.61 -5.70 37.03
C PRO A 688 -29.13 -4.27 36.85
N VAL A 689 -29.88 -4.09 35.76
CA VAL A 689 -30.70 -2.91 35.47
C VAL A 689 -31.73 -2.71 36.60
N ALA A 690 -31.69 -1.56 37.25
CA ALA A 690 -32.78 -1.09 38.11
C ALA A 690 -32.88 0.45 38.10
N GLY A 691 -34.07 0.94 37.75
CA GLY A 691 -34.64 2.19 38.24
C GLY A 691 -34.18 3.49 37.58
N ARG A 692 -34.99 4.01 36.64
CA ARG A 692 -34.97 5.44 36.28
C ARG A 692 -35.34 6.27 37.51
N GLY A 693 -34.38 7.04 38.03
CA GLY A 693 -34.60 8.14 38.96
C GLY A 693 -34.20 9.44 38.27
N GLU A 694 -35.14 10.37 38.18
CA GLU A 694 -34.99 11.71 37.62
C GLU A 694 -34.01 12.56 38.45
N VAL A 695 -33.12 13.30 37.79
CA VAL A 695 -32.28 14.38 38.36
C VAL A 695 -32.21 15.51 37.31
N PRO A 696 -32.27 16.81 37.72
CA PRO A 696 -32.91 17.86 36.93
C PRO A 696 -32.00 18.64 35.97
N VAL A 697 -32.61 19.18 34.92
CA VAL A 697 -32.03 20.05 33.89
C VAL A 697 -31.89 21.50 34.40
N PRO A 698 -30.77 22.22 34.14
CA PRO A 698 -30.65 23.63 34.48
C PRO A 698 -31.37 24.53 33.46
N GLN A 699 -32.13 25.50 33.99
CA GLN A 699 -32.97 26.45 33.27
C GLN A 699 -32.16 27.50 32.49
N LEU A 700 -32.57 27.76 31.25
CA LEU A 700 -32.28 29.00 30.52
C LEU A 700 -33.55 29.88 30.47
N PRO A 701 -33.43 31.22 30.43
CA PRO A 701 -34.53 32.12 30.75
C PRO A 701 -35.54 32.29 29.60
N GLU A 702 -36.83 32.16 29.90
CA GLU A 702 -37.98 32.48 29.04
C GLU A 702 -38.47 33.92 29.26
N VAL A 703 -38.94 34.59 28.21
CA VAL A 703 -40.22 35.36 28.13
C VAL A 703 -40.56 35.68 26.64
N PRO A 704 -41.81 35.95 26.20
CA PRO A 704 -42.98 35.04 26.08
C PRO A 704 -43.70 35.02 24.69
N VAL A 705 -44.28 33.85 24.38
CA VAL A 705 -45.65 33.51 23.92
C VAL A 705 -46.41 34.37 22.87
N THR A 706 -46.88 33.72 21.80
CA THR A 706 -48.31 33.70 21.39
C THR A 706 -48.71 32.36 20.74
N HIS A 707 -49.84 31.81 21.21
CA HIS A 707 -50.48 30.55 20.83
C HIS A 707 -51.29 30.63 19.53
N GLN A 708 -51.42 29.50 18.81
CA GLN A 708 -52.75 28.99 18.42
C GLN A 708 -52.75 27.46 18.19
N HIS A 709 -53.80 26.82 18.74
CA HIS A 709 -54.15 25.41 18.72
C HIS A 709 -54.63 24.91 17.34
N GLN A 710 -54.40 23.62 17.03
CA GLN A 710 -55.50 22.65 16.91
C GLN A 710 -55.03 21.18 16.93
N GLN A 711 -55.86 20.36 17.58
CA GLN A 711 -55.74 18.94 17.88
C GLN A 711 -56.12 18.07 16.66
N SER A 712 -55.57 16.86 16.53
CA SER A 712 -56.38 15.64 16.58
C SER A 712 -55.55 14.37 16.73
N THR A 713 -56.14 13.44 17.45
CA THR A 713 -55.68 12.13 17.93
C THR A 713 -56.04 11.00 16.96
N ALA A 714 -55.24 9.93 16.89
CA ALA A 714 -55.67 8.54 17.13
C ALA A 714 -54.60 7.54 16.66
N GLY A 715 -54.23 6.59 17.54
CA GLY A 715 -53.41 5.43 17.17
C GLY A 715 -54.25 4.21 16.80
N CYS A 716 -53.60 3.20 16.21
CA CYS A 716 -53.76 1.79 16.57
C CYS A 716 -52.76 0.88 15.83
N ARG A 717 -52.46 -0.24 16.49
CA ARG A 717 -51.51 -1.31 16.17
C ARG A 717 -51.98 -2.20 15.01
N SER A 718 -51.03 -2.77 14.25
CA SER A 718 -50.80 -4.23 14.10
C SER A 718 -49.80 -4.58 12.98
N SER A 719 -48.86 -5.48 13.26
CA SER A 719 -48.16 -6.30 12.26
C SER A 719 -49.06 -7.47 11.82
N PRO A 720 -48.76 -8.16 10.70
CA PRO A 720 -47.93 -9.36 10.82
C PRO A 720 -46.97 -9.65 9.65
N ALA A 721 -46.08 -10.60 9.91
CA ALA A 721 -45.12 -11.25 9.03
C ALA A 721 -45.74 -11.90 7.78
N MET A 722 -44.93 -12.09 6.73
CA MET A 722 -45.25 -13.02 5.64
C MET A 722 -44.03 -13.84 5.21
N THR A 723 -44.27 -15.13 5.11
CA THR A 723 -43.35 -16.25 4.93
C THR A 723 -43.17 -16.57 3.44
N TYR A 724 -41.97 -17.05 3.09
CA TYR A 724 -41.59 -17.57 1.77
C TYR A 724 -42.39 -18.82 1.35
N HIS A 725 -42.67 -18.93 0.04
CA HIS A 725 -42.96 -20.22 -0.61
C HIS A 725 -42.31 -20.30 -1.99
N HIS A 726 -41.45 -21.31 -2.17
CA HIS A 726 -40.96 -21.84 -3.44
C HIS A 726 -42.07 -22.56 -4.20
N THR A 727 -42.10 -22.45 -5.53
CA THR A 727 -42.54 -23.57 -6.38
C THR A 727 -41.87 -23.52 -7.76
N LEU A 728 -41.31 -24.67 -8.15
CA LEU A 728 -40.70 -25.03 -9.43
C LEU A 728 -41.75 -25.15 -10.55
N PHE A 729 -41.37 -24.82 -11.78
CA PHE A 729 -41.88 -25.52 -12.97
C PHE A 729 -40.81 -25.58 -14.08
N THR A 730 -40.67 -26.77 -14.65
CA THR A 730 -39.75 -27.22 -15.70
C THR A 730 -40.43 -27.21 -17.07
N GLY A 731 -39.66 -27.07 -18.17
CA GLY A 731 -40.07 -27.56 -19.51
C GLY A 731 -39.60 -26.78 -20.76
N PHE A 732 -38.39 -27.08 -21.25
CA PHE A 732 -37.90 -27.31 -22.64
C PHE A 732 -38.80 -27.07 -23.91
N PRO A 733 -38.28 -27.11 -25.17
CA PRO A 733 -37.26 -26.27 -25.85
C PRO A 733 -37.65 -25.92 -27.33
N GLN A 734 -36.88 -25.10 -28.06
CA GLN A 734 -36.75 -25.30 -29.52
C GLN A 734 -35.51 -24.63 -30.16
N GLN A 735 -34.84 -25.44 -31.00
CA GLN A 735 -33.72 -25.15 -31.89
C GLN A 735 -34.11 -24.28 -33.09
N ARG A 736 -33.14 -23.57 -33.71
CA ARG A 736 -32.71 -23.68 -35.14
C ARG A 736 -31.79 -22.51 -35.56
N THR A 737 -30.51 -22.76 -35.86
CA THR A 737 -29.85 -22.97 -37.18
C THR A 737 -29.32 -21.71 -37.89
N SER A 738 -27.98 -21.67 -37.99
CA SER A 738 -27.06 -21.20 -39.05
C SER A 738 -27.60 -20.70 -40.40
N SER A 739 -27.00 -19.60 -40.90
CA SER A 739 -26.50 -19.26 -42.27
C SER A 739 -26.29 -17.73 -42.30
N GLY A 740 -25.29 -17.06 -42.87
CA GLY A 740 -24.35 -17.35 -43.95
C GLY A 740 -24.52 -16.32 -45.09
N LEU A 741 -23.47 -15.50 -45.34
CA LEU A 741 -23.12 -14.79 -46.59
C LEU A 741 -23.85 -13.46 -46.96
N LEU A 742 -23.12 -12.35 -47.16
CA LEU A 742 -22.79 -11.76 -48.48
C LEU A 742 -22.06 -10.40 -48.40
N LEU A 743 -21.04 -10.28 -49.26
CA LEU A 743 -20.26 -9.10 -49.63
C LEU A 743 -21.06 -8.13 -50.52
N ALA A 744 -20.76 -6.83 -50.44
CA ALA A 744 -20.88 -5.90 -51.56
C ALA A 744 -19.87 -4.74 -51.44
N GLU A 745 -19.01 -4.63 -52.45
CA GLU A 745 -18.11 -3.51 -52.75
C GLU A 745 -18.85 -2.39 -53.52
N SER A 746 -18.45 -1.14 -53.28
CA SER A 746 -18.37 -0.01 -54.24
C SER A 746 -17.74 1.18 -53.49
N GLY A 747 -16.66 1.85 -53.86
CA GLY A 747 -16.07 2.11 -55.18
C GLY A 747 -16.37 3.56 -55.61
N GLU A 748 -15.31 4.33 -55.91
CA GLU A 748 -15.25 5.69 -56.54
C GLU A 748 -15.35 6.92 -55.60
N GLU A 749 -14.67 8.06 -55.82
CA GLU A 749 -13.42 8.44 -56.51
C GLU A 749 -13.12 9.91 -56.13
N PHE A 750 -11.86 10.31 -56.26
CA PHE A 750 -11.30 11.65 -55.97
C PHE A 750 -11.83 12.77 -56.88
N SER A 751 -11.94 14.01 -56.38
CA SER A 751 -11.72 15.22 -57.19
C SER A 751 -11.24 16.42 -56.38
N SER A 752 -10.18 17.03 -56.90
CA SER A 752 -9.39 18.15 -56.41
C SER A 752 -10.03 19.53 -56.66
N GLY A 753 -9.88 20.46 -55.71
CA GLY A 753 -10.12 21.88 -55.93
C GLY A 753 -9.36 22.75 -54.93
N SER A 754 -8.31 23.43 -55.40
CA SER A 754 -7.48 24.36 -54.64
C SER A 754 -8.04 25.79 -54.68
N THR A 755 -8.28 26.41 -53.51
CA THR A 755 -8.27 27.87 -53.32
C THR A 755 -8.02 28.22 -51.85
N THR A 756 -7.06 29.09 -51.58
CA THR A 756 -6.85 29.81 -50.30
C THR A 756 -6.73 31.31 -50.59
N PRO A 757 -6.85 32.23 -49.62
CA PRO A 757 -7.67 32.21 -48.40
C PRO A 757 -8.53 33.49 -48.24
N THR A 758 -9.66 33.40 -47.55
CA THR A 758 -10.28 34.57 -46.89
C THR A 758 -10.64 34.19 -45.47
N SER A 759 -10.29 35.06 -44.55
CA SER A 759 -10.46 34.97 -43.10
C SER A 759 -11.88 34.61 -42.68
N ASP A 760 -12.07 33.42 -42.11
CA ASP A 760 -13.10 33.12 -41.12
C ASP A 760 -12.73 31.81 -40.39
N GLY A 761 -12.02 31.92 -39.26
CA GLY A 761 -11.56 30.78 -38.47
C GLY A 761 -12.65 30.04 -37.68
N GLY A 762 -13.92 30.45 -37.78
CA GLY A 762 -15.03 29.83 -37.05
C GLY A 762 -15.78 28.73 -37.82
N GLY A 763 -15.73 28.74 -39.15
CA GLY A 763 -16.52 27.81 -39.97
C GLY A 763 -15.98 26.37 -40.01
N ASP A 764 -14.66 26.22 -39.97
CA ASP A 764 -13.98 24.93 -40.16
C ASP A 764 -13.96 24.08 -38.88
N ALA A 765 -13.82 24.73 -37.70
CA ALA A 765 -13.87 24.06 -36.40
C ALA A 765 -15.25 23.47 -36.09
N ARG A 766 -16.32 24.17 -36.49
CA ARG A 766 -17.70 23.68 -36.29
C ARG A 766 -18.02 22.47 -37.15
N ALA A 767 -17.65 22.52 -38.44
CA ALA A 767 -17.84 21.39 -39.34
C ALA A 767 -17.07 20.14 -38.88
N ARG A 768 -15.86 20.33 -38.34
CA ARG A 768 -15.03 19.24 -37.79
C ARG A 768 -15.60 18.65 -36.50
N TYR A 769 -16.10 19.47 -35.59
CA TYR A 769 -16.79 19.01 -34.39
C TYR A 769 -18.05 18.22 -34.72
N ASP A 770 -18.90 18.75 -35.61
CA ASP A 770 -20.16 18.11 -35.99
C ASP A 770 -19.91 16.77 -36.72
N ALA A 771 -18.84 16.66 -37.52
CA ALA A 771 -18.45 15.40 -38.17
C ALA A 771 -17.95 14.33 -37.20
N LEU A 772 -17.08 14.70 -36.25
CA LEU A 772 -16.57 13.78 -35.23
C LEU A 772 -17.66 13.32 -34.26
N LEU A 773 -18.63 14.20 -33.96
CA LEU A 773 -19.76 13.87 -33.11
C LEU A 773 -20.70 12.88 -33.83
N ALA A 774 -20.96 13.09 -35.12
CA ALA A 774 -21.76 12.16 -35.93
C ALA A 774 -21.09 10.77 -36.05
N GLU A 775 -19.77 10.73 -36.23
CA GLU A 775 -19.00 9.48 -36.25
C GLU A 775 -19.04 8.77 -34.89
N GLN A 776 -18.97 9.53 -33.79
CA GLN A 776 -19.11 8.98 -32.44
C GLN A 776 -20.51 8.41 -32.18
N GLU A 777 -21.56 9.09 -32.63
CA GLU A 777 -22.95 8.62 -32.49
C GLU A 777 -23.23 7.38 -33.35
N GLU A 778 -22.73 7.33 -34.59
CA GLU A 778 -22.90 6.19 -35.49
C GLU A 778 -22.22 4.92 -34.97
N LEU A 779 -21.04 5.02 -34.36
CA LEU A 779 -20.32 3.89 -33.74
C LEU A 779 -20.96 3.39 -32.45
N VAL A 780 -21.66 4.27 -31.71
CA VAL A 780 -22.42 3.88 -30.53
C VAL A 780 -23.72 3.17 -30.93
N ASP A 781 -24.37 3.60 -32.01
CA ASP A 781 -25.66 3.05 -32.46
C ASP A 781 -25.50 1.77 -33.31
N SER A 782 -24.35 1.56 -33.96
CA SER A 782 -24.07 0.37 -34.78
C SER A 782 -23.83 -0.91 -33.96
N GLY A 783 -23.54 -0.78 -32.65
CA GLY A 783 -23.28 -1.91 -31.76
C GLY A 783 -22.02 -2.71 -32.10
N GLU A 784 -21.13 -2.17 -32.94
CA GLU A 784 -19.83 -2.78 -33.24
C GLU A 784 -18.93 -2.76 -32.00
N ASN A 785 -18.18 -3.85 -31.78
CA ASN A 785 -17.25 -3.99 -30.66
C ASN A 785 -15.96 -3.19 -30.94
N VAL A 786 -16.08 -1.87 -30.99
CA VAL A 786 -14.94 -0.96 -31.09
C VAL A 786 -14.18 -1.01 -29.77
N GLY A 787 -12.89 -1.33 -29.81
CA GLY A 787 -12.08 -1.48 -28.60
C GLY A 787 -12.13 -0.20 -27.74
N ARG A 788 -12.16 -0.34 -26.41
CA ARG A 788 -12.27 0.79 -25.47
C ARG A 788 -11.28 1.93 -25.73
N VAL A 789 -10.09 1.60 -26.25
CA VAL A 789 -9.02 2.55 -26.60
C VAL A 789 -9.39 3.43 -27.80
N GLU A 790 -10.13 2.90 -28.77
CA GLU A 790 -10.49 3.60 -30.01
C GLU A 790 -11.70 4.51 -29.81
N MET A 791 -12.68 4.09 -29.01
CA MET A 791 -13.76 4.97 -28.53
C MET A 791 -13.25 6.10 -27.64
N ALA A 792 -12.25 5.84 -26.79
CA ALA A 792 -11.62 6.89 -25.98
C ALA A 792 -10.89 7.94 -26.84
N ARG A 793 -10.19 7.51 -27.90
CA ARG A 793 -9.53 8.42 -28.85
C ARG A 793 -10.53 9.28 -29.62
N LEU A 794 -11.63 8.70 -30.10
CA LEU A 794 -12.67 9.45 -30.80
C LEU A 794 -13.35 10.46 -29.88
N HIS A 795 -13.63 10.06 -28.64
CA HIS A 795 -14.20 10.96 -27.63
C HIS A 795 -13.25 12.12 -27.27
N GLU A 796 -11.94 11.87 -27.16
CA GLU A 796 -10.94 12.93 -26.94
C GLU A 796 -10.87 13.89 -28.14
N ALA A 797 -10.98 13.38 -29.37
CA ALA A 797 -11.00 14.20 -30.58
C ALA A 797 -12.23 15.14 -30.62
N VAL A 798 -13.41 14.64 -30.22
CA VAL A 798 -14.64 15.45 -30.08
C VAL A 798 -14.46 16.55 -29.02
N LEU A 799 -13.85 16.23 -27.87
CA LEU A 799 -13.60 17.21 -26.81
C LEU A 799 -12.59 18.29 -27.22
N ARG A 800 -11.52 17.94 -27.95
CA ARG A 800 -10.58 18.93 -28.50
C ARG A 800 -11.23 19.84 -29.54
N ALA A 801 -11.98 19.25 -30.48
CA ALA A 801 -12.70 20.03 -31.49
C ALA A 801 -13.72 20.99 -30.85
N ARG A 802 -14.34 20.59 -29.72
CA ARG A 802 -15.20 21.45 -28.91
C ARG A 802 -14.43 22.61 -28.24
N GLY A 803 -13.25 22.33 -27.67
CA GLY A 803 -12.40 23.36 -27.05
C GLY A 803 -11.92 24.43 -28.04
N GLU A 804 -11.61 24.03 -29.28
CA GLU A 804 -11.27 24.95 -30.39
C GLU A 804 -12.46 25.85 -30.77
N LEU A 805 -13.68 25.30 -30.72
CA LEU A 805 -14.95 25.99 -30.99
C LEU A 805 -15.33 27.01 -29.91
N GLU A 806 -15.02 26.67 -28.66
CA GLU A 806 -15.30 27.50 -27.48
C GLU A 806 -14.18 28.55 -27.23
N GLY A 807 -13.14 28.58 -28.06
CA GLY A 807 -12.07 29.58 -28.01
C GLY A 807 -11.16 29.49 -26.78
N LEU A 808 -11.13 28.34 -26.11
CA LEU A 808 -10.35 28.12 -24.89
C LEU A 808 -8.90 27.74 -25.26
N SER A 809 -8.07 28.75 -25.47
CA SER A 809 -6.61 28.65 -25.46
C SER A 809 -6.07 28.82 -24.04
N ALA A 810 -5.09 27.99 -23.66
CA ALA A 810 -4.50 27.86 -22.33
C ALA A 810 -3.84 29.13 -21.74
N VAL A 811 -3.66 29.08 -20.41
CA VAL A 811 -2.97 29.99 -19.46
C VAL A 811 -1.65 30.59 -20.01
N PRO A 812 -1.35 31.88 -19.75
CA PRO A 812 -0.14 32.53 -20.28
C PRO A 812 1.11 32.17 -19.49
N THR A 813 2.17 31.87 -20.24
CA THR A 813 3.57 31.95 -19.81
C THR A 813 4.12 33.32 -20.24
N GLU A 814 4.61 34.12 -19.31
CA GLU A 814 5.39 35.33 -19.61
C GLU A 814 6.88 35.05 -19.37
N ALA A 815 7.70 35.19 -20.41
CA ALA A 815 8.92 35.98 -20.38
C ALA A 815 9.58 36.07 -21.77
N GLU A 816 9.60 37.29 -22.31
CA GLU A 816 10.61 37.96 -23.18
C GLU A 816 9.85 39.08 -23.94
N GLY A 817 10.14 40.38 -23.94
CA GLY A 817 11.23 41.21 -23.43
C GLY A 817 11.38 42.42 -24.38
N LEU A 818 11.53 43.64 -23.81
CA LEU A 818 12.08 44.89 -24.38
C LEU A 818 11.19 45.93 -25.13
N ALA A 819 11.05 47.08 -24.42
CA ALA A 819 11.35 48.47 -24.81
C ALA A 819 10.64 49.18 -25.99
N HIS A 820 9.84 50.23 -25.68
CA HIS A 820 10.17 51.67 -25.91
C HIS A 820 8.97 52.61 -25.59
N GLU A 821 9.27 53.77 -24.97
CA GLU A 821 8.57 55.09 -24.98
C GLU A 821 7.08 55.14 -24.54
N GLU A 822 6.62 55.93 -23.57
CA GLU A 822 6.94 57.30 -23.10
C GLU A 822 6.46 57.48 -21.64
#